data_AF-A0A9E3IUI4-F1
#
_entry.id   AF-A0A9E3IUI4-F1
#
_cell.length_a   1.000
_cell.length_b   1.000
_cell.length_c   1.000
_cell.angle_alpha   90.00
_cell.angle_beta   90.00
_cell.angle_gamma   90.00
#
_symmetry.space_group_name_H-M   'P 1'
#
loop_
_entity.id
_entity.type
_entity.pdbx_description
1 polymer ?
#
loop_
_entity_poly.entity_id
_entity_poly.type
_entity_poly.pdbx_seq_one_letter_code
_entity_poly.pdbx_strand_id
1 'polypeptide(L)'
;MLRQLARAALAALLTLTLAAPALALSPAVLGIVTPGGGPIQRLAGYYPVTTPASGCWAIQARNVHTYAPDTKPETVSFLQPGFDTSAKPTLYRRDLVQTQQIRQAWPAVGNFTDKVALENYVYRGATGLDAGVNTGGCTADAPQAVANFALPARKVINASVSQEVVAFHRDSQNQSQVAAVICRATDVNGLTVYSTPVSAMTISPQTYDLHAVLVYACTVDTTTLAAGLIKFDAAVYPWYGGSNAVLDSANSTDPARFSTRYYLKDATLAASPYYAWVCPASALTGTCTTPGNDSTCNAFTVEASAIAAPCLTIDKAIDKLASAGGKVDGGHVRVGSGTFTLVTAASTRTQNVAEVVVEKDPAVADSSVIIQVGASVYGAKFTGFTSPLVTGALRFSHIYFVRTGVQGWNSGSTTDVIWENVDWDGGGFNANYLVNTLNDSFFGATIHNTGGGSTLSAQSAHEHRVFRGSTYDTTNAVETLLWLGNTFAQGAQTSNTCTKTGQSAASSSGVIIAFNVLLRAGTQNIKTINGCDVDGFAFVQNVIEYTNSASSNVVGFNNDGQTNNARNELYDHVTIAGYYAEGRDNNWYDEGATARTTSYQSCKGGLHVQLNTKSDYFRGSTNEGGTGAATASYRTGNWGYEYGVGCRGVLSNYIDANNGGIGNSFAQIYPGLGAKIGTSSTNPTWIPNATFTNYQAASWSGSGTTASAGAGGGSYPLSAGSAAANMNTRPGLPYDIAGTARGSTATCAGAYECAP
;
A
#
# COMPACT_ATOMS: atom_id res chain seq x y z
N MET A 1 -54.23 21.65 -32.23
CA MET A 1 -54.80 20.39 -31.71
C MET A 1 -53.75 19.30 -31.43
N LEU A 2 -52.76 19.02 -32.30
CA LEU A 2 -51.70 18.04 -31.98
C LEU A 2 -50.79 18.41 -30.78
N ARG A 3 -50.65 19.70 -30.44
CA ARG A 3 -49.83 20.16 -29.29
C ARG A 3 -50.52 20.03 -27.91
N GLN A 4 -51.82 19.73 -27.85
CA GLN A 4 -52.53 19.45 -26.59
C GLN A 4 -52.56 17.95 -26.26
N LEU A 5 -52.49 17.06 -27.25
CA LEU A 5 -52.35 15.61 -27.04
C LEU A 5 -50.94 15.21 -26.56
N ALA A 6 -49.89 15.92 -27.00
CA ALA A 6 -48.51 15.67 -26.53
C ALA A 6 -48.27 16.08 -25.06
N ARG A 7 -49.01 17.07 -24.54
CA ARG A 7 -48.90 17.49 -23.12
C ARG A 7 -49.68 16.59 -22.16
N ALA A 8 -50.73 15.92 -22.63
CA ALA A 8 -51.44 14.91 -21.85
C ALA A 8 -50.66 13.58 -21.74
N ALA A 9 -49.91 13.20 -22.78
CA ALA A 9 -49.03 12.02 -22.74
C ALA A 9 -47.79 12.24 -21.86
N LEU A 10 -47.26 13.46 -21.81
CA LEU A 10 -46.08 13.80 -21.00
C LEU A 10 -46.39 13.96 -19.50
N ALA A 11 -47.64 14.27 -19.13
CA ALA A 11 -48.08 14.29 -17.73
C ALA A 11 -48.40 12.87 -17.19
N ALA A 12 -48.78 11.93 -18.06
CA ALA A 12 -49.07 10.54 -17.67
C ALA A 12 -47.81 9.66 -17.56
N LEU A 13 -46.71 10.02 -18.22
CA LEU A 13 -45.44 9.27 -18.15
C LEU A 13 -44.53 9.71 -16.98
N LEU A 14 -44.81 10.85 -16.35
CA LEU A 14 -44.03 11.40 -15.24
C LEU A 14 -44.59 11.05 -13.84
N THR A 15 -45.70 10.32 -13.76
CA THR A 15 -46.33 9.85 -12.51
C THR A 15 -46.18 8.35 -12.26
N LEU A 16 -45.23 7.68 -12.93
CA LEU A 16 -45.09 6.22 -12.84
C LEU A 16 -43.66 5.71 -12.60
N THR A 17 -42.86 6.33 -11.72
CA THR A 17 -41.61 5.73 -11.19
C THR A 17 -41.15 6.26 -9.82
N LEU A 18 -42.07 6.61 -8.91
CA LEU A 18 -41.75 6.77 -7.49
C LEU A 18 -42.85 6.14 -6.63
N ALA A 19 -42.43 5.39 -5.61
CA ALA A 19 -43.22 4.58 -4.67
C ALA A 19 -43.61 3.17 -5.13
N ALA A 20 -42.64 2.25 -5.12
CA ALA A 20 -42.94 0.86 -4.78
C ALA A 20 -43.02 0.77 -3.24
N PRO A 21 -44.17 0.37 -2.67
CA PRO A 21 -44.32 0.20 -1.23
C PRO A 21 -43.64 -1.08 -0.78
N ALA A 22 -43.08 -1.03 0.43
CA ALA A 22 -42.73 -2.20 1.21
C ALA A 22 -43.91 -3.19 1.21
N LEU A 23 -43.67 -4.39 0.70
CA LEU A 23 -44.54 -5.54 0.96
C LEU A 23 -44.48 -5.84 2.45
N ALA A 24 -45.41 -5.24 3.19
CA ALA A 24 -45.75 -5.65 4.53
C ALA A 24 -46.33 -7.07 4.46
N LEU A 25 -45.53 -8.06 4.86
CA LEU A 25 -46.04 -9.37 5.23
C LEU A 25 -46.97 -9.19 6.45
N SER A 26 -48.17 -9.75 6.35
CA SER A 26 -49.23 -9.63 7.35
C SER A 26 -48.82 -10.25 8.70
N PRO A 27 -49.11 -9.61 9.85
CA PRO A 27 -48.77 -10.12 11.19
C PRO A 27 -49.77 -11.16 11.72
N ALA A 28 -50.19 -12.12 10.90
CA ALA A 28 -51.27 -13.05 11.25
C ALA A 28 -50.98 -14.51 10.86
N VAL A 29 -49.84 -15.07 11.29
CA VAL A 29 -49.71 -16.50 11.64
C VAL A 29 -48.69 -16.60 12.78
N LEU A 30 -49.13 -16.20 13.97
CA LEU A 30 -48.46 -16.51 15.23
C LEU A 30 -49.30 -17.63 15.88
N GLY A 31 -48.74 -18.83 15.91
CA GLY A 31 -49.31 -19.96 16.67
C GLY A 31 -49.31 -21.27 15.90
N ILE A 32 -48.36 -22.15 16.22
CA ILE A 32 -48.60 -23.51 16.73
C ILE A 32 -47.23 -24.18 17.03
N VAL A 33 -46.95 -24.27 18.33
CA VAL A 33 -46.39 -25.41 19.10
C VAL A 33 -45.31 -26.30 18.46
N THR A 34 -44.12 -26.31 19.07
CA THR A 34 -43.51 -27.57 19.53
C THR A 34 -43.21 -27.51 21.03
N PRO A 35 -43.36 -28.63 21.78
CA PRO A 35 -43.36 -28.65 23.24
C PRO A 35 -42.04 -29.16 23.82
N GLY A 36 -41.58 -28.56 24.93
CA GLY A 36 -40.67 -29.24 25.86
C GLY A 36 -39.56 -28.40 26.50
N GLY A 37 -39.88 -27.75 27.63
CA GLY A 37 -39.03 -27.77 28.83
C GLY A 37 -37.79 -26.87 28.92
N GLY A 38 -37.98 -25.60 29.32
CA GLY A 38 -36.95 -24.73 29.92
C GLY A 38 -37.45 -23.28 30.00
N PRO A 39 -37.14 -22.51 31.07
CA PRO A 39 -37.65 -21.14 31.20
C PRO A 39 -37.08 -20.27 30.10
N ILE A 40 -37.94 -19.88 29.15
CA ILE A 40 -37.63 -18.90 28.12
C ILE A 40 -37.49 -17.54 28.83
N GLN A 41 -36.26 -17.18 29.20
CA GLN A 41 -35.93 -15.77 29.39
C GLN A 41 -36.17 -15.07 28.05
N ARG A 42 -37.13 -14.15 28.03
CA ARG A 42 -37.31 -13.18 26.95
C ARG A 42 -35.95 -12.52 26.66
N LEU A 43 -35.36 -12.83 25.52
CA LEU A 43 -34.10 -12.25 25.05
C LEU A 43 -34.23 -10.72 24.94
N ALA A 44 -33.36 -9.99 25.65
CA ALA A 44 -33.01 -8.63 25.26
C ALA A 44 -32.39 -8.67 23.86
N GLY A 45 -32.81 -7.76 22.97
CA GLY A 45 -32.33 -7.74 21.59
C GLY A 45 -30.83 -7.47 21.50
N TYR A 46 -30.16 -8.02 20.49
CA TYR A 46 -28.80 -7.61 20.12
C TYR A 46 -28.87 -6.28 19.38
N TYR A 47 -28.43 -5.22 20.03
CA TYR A 47 -28.16 -3.96 19.35
C TYR A 47 -26.64 -3.88 19.10
N PRO A 48 -26.16 -3.64 17.86
CA PRO A 48 -24.81 -3.16 17.66
C PRO A 48 -24.71 -1.86 18.43
N VAL A 49 -23.79 -1.80 19.38
CA VAL A 49 -23.64 -0.61 20.20
C VAL A 49 -22.70 0.33 19.46
N THR A 50 -23.23 1.47 19.02
CA THR A 50 -22.44 2.56 18.49
C THR A 50 -21.50 3.10 19.56
N THR A 51 -20.21 3.22 19.23
CA THR A 51 -19.53 4.50 19.43
C THR A 51 -19.07 4.96 18.04
N PRO A 52 -19.62 6.06 17.50
CA PRO A 52 -19.38 6.50 16.11
C PRO A 52 -17.89 6.65 15.72
N ALA A 53 -16.97 6.71 16.69
CA ALA A 53 -15.54 6.87 16.46
C ALA A 53 -14.73 5.56 16.34
N SER A 54 -15.31 4.38 16.64
CA SER A 54 -14.53 3.11 16.67
C SER A 54 -15.02 2.00 15.73
N GLY A 55 -16.08 2.22 14.95
CA GLY A 55 -16.72 1.19 14.11
C GLY A 55 -17.71 0.31 14.90
N CYS A 56 -18.55 -0.48 14.22
CA CYS A 56 -19.54 -1.35 14.87
C CYS A 56 -18.97 -2.76 15.08
N TRP A 57 -18.28 -2.97 16.19
CA TRP A 57 -17.53 -4.21 16.48
C TRP A 57 -18.02 -4.99 17.70
N ALA A 58 -19.09 -4.53 18.37
CA ALA A 58 -19.64 -5.18 19.55
C ALA A 58 -21.17 -5.21 19.53
N ILE A 59 -21.74 -6.20 20.20
CA ILE A 59 -23.19 -6.40 20.37
C ILE A 59 -23.53 -6.66 21.84
N GLN A 60 -24.80 -6.55 22.20
CA GLN A 60 -25.27 -6.92 23.54
C GLN A 60 -25.11 -8.44 23.78
N ALA A 61 -24.60 -8.83 24.95
CA ALA A 61 -24.33 -10.22 25.31
C ALA A 61 -25.63 -10.97 25.64
N ARG A 62 -25.70 -12.22 25.17
CA ARG A 62 -26.88 -13.10 25.30
C ARG A 62 -27.07 -13.63 26.72
N ASN A 63 -25.97 -13.96 27.40
CA ASN A 63 -25.86 -14.45 28.78
C ASN A 63 -24.45 -14.18 29.31
N VAL A 64 -24.29 -13.96 30.63
CA VAL A 64 -22.98 -13.83 31.29
C VAL A 64 -22.36 -15.23 31.40
N HIS A 65 -21.53 -15.62 30.43
CA HIS A 65 -20.81 -16.89 30.43
C HIS A 65 -19.47 -16.74 29.69
N THR A 66 -18.55 -17.68 29.90
CA THR A 66 -17.24 -17.68 29.28
C THR A 66 -17.32 -18.09 27.81
N TYR A 67 -16.79 -17.25 26.92
CA TYR A 67 -16.71 -17.52 25.48
C TYR A 67 -15.41 -18.28 25.14
N ALA A 68 -15.51 -19.23 24.20
CA ALA A 68 -14.38 -20.02 23.70
C ALA A 68 -14.34 -19.98 22.16
N PRO A 69 -14.03 -18.82 21.56
CA PRO A 69 -14.21 -18.57 20.13
C PRO A 69 -13.48 -19.55 19.20
N ASP A 70 -12.32 -20.07 19.61
CA ASP A 70 -11.51 -20.98 18.78
C ASP A 70 -11.94 -22.46 18.86
N THR A 71 -12.61 -22.88 19.94
CA THR A 71 -12.96 -24.29 20.19
C THR A 71 -14.47 -24.55 20.24
N LYS A 72 -15.27 -23.54 20.56
CA LYS A 72 -16.74 -23.57 20.60
C LYS A 72 -17.29 -22.20 20.16
N PRO A 73 -17.16 -21.84 18.86
CA PRO A 73 -17.58 -20.54 18.37
C PRO A 73 -19.09 -20.36 18.49
N GLU A 74 -19.50 -19.20 19.01
CA GLU A 74 -20.87 -18.70 18.90
C GLU A 74 -20.92 -17.61 17.84
N THR A 75 -21.89 -17.65 16.94
CA THR A 75 -21.99 -16.69 15.84
C THR A 75 -23.25 -15.83 15.91
N VAL A 76 -23.19 -14.69 15.22
CA VAL A 76 -24.35 -13.87 14.86
C VAL A 76 -24.34 -13.61 13.37
N SER A 77 -25.51 -13.74 12.75
CA SER A 77 -25.67 -13.70 11.30
C SER A 77 -26.23 -12.35 10.83
N PHE A 78 -25.62 -11.82 9.77
CA PHE A 78 -26.00 -10.54 9.14
C PHE A 78 -26.10 -10.69 7.62
N LEU A 79 -26.97 -9.91 6.98
CA LEU A 79 -26.86 -9.57 5.56
C LEU A 79 -26.13 -8.24 5.43
N GLN A 80 -25.00 -8.23 4.75
CA GLN A 80 -24.13 -7.06 4.57
C GLN A 80 -24.14 -6.63 3.09
N PRO A 81 -24.50 -5.38 2.78
CA PRO A 81 -24.28 -4.80 1.46
C PRO A 81 -22.80 -4.83 1.05
N GLY A 82 -22.55 -5.07 -0.23
CA GLY A 82 -21.22 -5.15 -0.80
C GLY A 82 -21.25 -5.20 -2.33
N PHE A 83 -20.13 -5.63 -2.92
CA PHE A 83 -19.99 -5.77 -4.37
C PHE A 83 -19.51 -7.17 -4.74
N ASP A 84 -20.01 -7.70 -5.85
CA ASP A 84 -19.53 -8.96 -6.43
C ASP A 84 -18.29 -8.77 -7.31
N THR A 85 -17.79 -9.88 -7.86
CA THR A 85 -16.62 -9.89 -8.76
C THR A 85 -16.85 -9.20 -10.10
N SER A 86 -18.09 -8.82 -10.42
CA SER A 86 -18.45 -7.98 -11.57
C SER A 86 -18.66 -6.51 -11.17
N ALA A 87 -18.27 -6.12 -9.95
CA ALA A 87 -18.49 -4.81 -9.35
C ALA A 87 -19.96 -4.42 -9.19
N LYS A 88 -20.89 -5.38 -9.19
CA LYS A 88 -22.32 -5.10 -9.01
C LYS A 88 -22.69 -5.13 -7.52
N PRO A 89 -23.54 -4.21 -7.05
CA PRO A 89 -24.06 -4.25 -5.69
C PRO A 89 -24.74 -5.59 -5.40
N THR A 90 -24.44 -6.19 -4.26
CA THR A 90 -24.99 -7.46 -3.80
C THR A 90 -25.14 -7.49 -2.27
N LEU A 91 -25.74 -8.56 -1.75
CA LEU A 91 -25.88 -8.82 -0.32
C LEU A 91 -25.13 -10.10 0.05
N TYR A 92 -24.23 -10.00 1.02
CA TYR A 92 -23.50 -11.13 1.56
C TYR A 92 -24.08 -11.56 2.91
N ARG A 93 -24.35 -12.85 3.06
CA ARG A 93 -24.55 -13.42 4.39
C ARG A 93 -23.19 -13.52 5.09
N ARG A 94 -23.10 -12.95 6.30
CA ARG A 94 -21.92 -12.99 7.15
C ARG A 94 -22.29 -13.55 8.51
N ASP A 95 -21.61 -14.62 8.90
CA ASP A 95 -21.70 -15.17 10.26
C ASP A 95 -20.43 -14.72 11.01
N LEU A 96 -20.59 -13.82 11.97
CA LEU A 96 -19.50 -13.26 12.77
C LEU A 96 -19.42 -13.97 14.11
N VAL A 97 -18.23 -14.48 14.46
CA VAL A 97 -17.96 -15.11 15.76
C VAL A 97 -17.93 -14.06 16.87
N GLN A 98 -18.55 -14.37 17.99
CA GLN A 98 -18.44 -13.62 19.25
C GLN A 98 -17.14 -14.01 19.94
N THR A 99 -16.26 -13.05 20.24
CA THR A 99 -14.91 -13.32 20.77
C THR A 99 -14.92 -13.43 22.29
N GLN A 100 -14.94 -12.29 22.99
CA GLN A 100 -14.90 -12.20 24.45
C GLN A 100 -15.90 -11.16 24.95
N GLN A 101 -16.41 -11.38 26.17
CA GLN A 101 -17.22 -10.38 26.86
C GLN A 101 -16.33 -9.18 27.20
N ILE A 102 -16.81 -7.97 26.92
CA ILE A 102 -16.04 -6.75 27.12
C ILE A 102 -16.01 -6.44 28.61
N ARG A 103 -14.81 -6.28 29.18
CA ARG A 103 -14.62 -5.90 30.59
C ARG A 103 -14.94 -4.43 30.80
N GLN A 104 -15.17 -4.03 32.04
CA GLN A 104 -15.20 -2.61 32.39
C GLN A 104 -13.79 -2.02 32.30
N ALA A 105 -13.72 -0.72 31.98
CA ALA A 105 -12.45 -0.01 31.92
C ALA A 105 -11.83 0.10 33.32
N TRP A 106 -10.51 0.34 33.38
CA TRP A 106 -9.82 0.62 34.64
C TRP A 106 -10.53 1.70 35.46
N PRO A 107 -10.65 1.55 36.80
CA PRO A 107 -10.08 0.49 37.65
C PRO A 107 -10.93 -0.78 37.78
N ALA A 108 -12.12 -0.84 37.19
CA ALA A 108 -13.09 -1.91 37.40
C ALA A 108 -12.85 -3.15 36.54
N VAL A 109 -11.59 -3.43 36.18
CA VAL A 109 -11.23 -4.45 35.17
C VAL A 109 -11.61 -5.88 35.53
N GLY A 110 -11.94 -6.16 36.80
CA GLY A 110 -12.48 -7.44 37.25
C GLY A 110 -13.97 -7.66 36.93
N ASN A 111 -14.68 -6.64 36.45
CA ASN A 111 -16.09 -6.70 36.10
C ASN A 111 -16.29 -6.72 34.58
N PHE A 112 -17.43 -7.25 34.13
CA PHE A 112 -17.83 -7.28 32.72
C PHE A 112 -18.99 -6.33 32.41
N THR A 113 -19.00 -5.82 31.19
CA THR A 113 -20.13 -5.10 30.60
C THR A 113 -21.17 -6.08 30.09
N ASP A 114 -22.33 -5.58 29.67
CA ASP A 114 -23.35 -6.35 28.98
C ASP A 114 -23.06 -6.54 27.48
N LYS A 115 -21.80 -6.35 27.03
CA LYS A 115 -21.42 -6.40 25.62
C LYS A 115 -20.40 -7.50 25.35
N VAL A 116 -20.44 -8.00 24.12
CA VAL A 116 -19.48 -8.98 23.59
C VAL A 116 -18.91 -8.45 22.28
N ALA A 117 -17.60 -8.61 22.11
CA ALA A 117 -16.92 -8.22 20.88
C ALA A 117 -17.16 -9.25 19.76
N LEU A 118 -17.13 -8.79 18.51
CA LEU A 118 -17.22 -9.61 17.31
C LEU A 118 -15.83 -9.82 16.71
N GLU A 119 -15.63 -10.90 15.96
CA GLU A 119 -14.37 -11.14 15.23
C GLU A 119 -14.04 -10.04 14.21
N ASN A 120 -15.04 -9.25 13.80
CA ASN A 120 -14.92 -8.28 12.73
C ASN A 120 -16.02 -7.21 12.83
N TYR A 121 -15.92 -6.17 12.01
CA TYR A 121 -16.84 -5.04 11.97
C TYR A 121 -18.09 -5.34 11.15
N VAL A 122 -19.20 -4.76 11.61
CA VAL A 122 -20.46 -4.60 10.89
C VAL A 122 -20.50 -3.18 10.31
N TYR A 123 -21.09 -3.01 9.13
CA TYR A 123 -21.20 -1.69 8.50
C TYR A 123 -22.63 -1.24 8.30
N ARG A 124 -22.80 0.06 8.05
CA ARG A 124 -24.06 0.70 7.69
C ARG A 124 -24.77 -0.10 6.58
N GLY A 125 -26.09 -0.26 6.75
CA GLY A 125 -26.93 -1.00 5.82
C GLY A 125 -26.96 -2.51 6.05
N ALA A 126 -26.18 -3.03 7.01
CA ALA A 126 -26.34 -4.41 7.44
C ALA A 126 -27.75 -4.68 8.01
N THR A 127 -28.28 -5.88 7.81
CA THR A 127 -29.55 -6.34 8.38
C THR A 127 -29.30 -7.59 9.22
N GLY A 128 -29.75 -7.59 10.48
CA GLY A 128 -29.66 -8.77 11.35
C GLY A 128 -30.56 -9.90 10.86
N LEU A 129 -30.05 -11.13 10.83
CA LEU A 129 -30.82 -12.32 10.47
C LEU A 129 -31.36 -13.09 11.68
N ASP A 130 -30.66 -13.00 12.82
CA ASP A 130 -31.07 -13.70 14.04
C ASP A 130 -32.11 -12.89 14.82
N ALA A 131 -33.04 -13.59 15.46
CA ALA A 131 -34.10 -12.97 16.25
C ALA A 131 -33.50 -12.05 17.33
N GLY A 132 -33.98 -10.79 17.35
CA GLY A 132 -33.50 -9.77 18.28
C GLY A 132 -32.29 -8.97 17.80
N VAL A 133 -31.64 -9.33 16.68
CA VAL A 133 -30.53 -8.53 16.12
C VAL A 133 -31.09 -7.30 15.38
N ASN A 134 -31.00 -6.12 15.99
CA ASN A 134 -31.39 -4.85 15.39
C ASN A 134 -30.16 -4.06 14.97
N THR A 135 -29.77 -4.16 13.70
CA THR A 135 -28.63 -3.44 13.12
C THR A 135 -28.87 -1.95 12.88
N GLY A 136 -30.09 -1.43 13.12
CA GLY A 136 -30.46 -0.02 12.90
C GLY A 136 -29.65 0.99 13.71
N GLY A 137 -28.85 0.54 14.68
CA GLY A 137 -27.87 1.37 15.38
C GLY A 137 -26.56 1.60 14.61
N CYS A 138 -26.12 0.69 13.74
CA CYS A 138 -24.80 0.85 13.10
C CYS A 138 -24.81 1.90 11.98
N THR A 139 -24.20 3.05 12.23
CA THR A 139 -24.09 4.16 11.27
C THR A 139 -22.72 4.25 10.60
N ALA A 140 -21.78 3.36 10.93
CA ALA A 140 -20.41 3.43 10.44
C ALA A 140 -20.28 2.83 9.03
N ASP A 141 -19.77 3.60 8.06
CA ASP A 141 -19.51 3.11 6.71
C ASP A 141 -18.29 2.17 6.71
N ALA A 142 -18.22 1.27 5.74
CA ALA A 142 -16.99 0.54 5.45
C ALA A 142 -15.91 1.55 4.99
N PRO A 143 -14.64 1.36 5.38
CA PRO A 143 -13.57 2.20 4.87
C PRO A 143 -13.39 1.98 3.36
N GLN A 144 -12.79 2.96 2.69
CA GLN A 144 -12.35 2.76 1.31
C GLN A 144 -11.15 1.79 1.27
N ALA A 145 -10.93 1.15 0.13
CA ALA A 145 -9.69 0.39 -0.10
C ALA A 145 -8.46 1.31 -0.05
N VAL A 146 -7.28 0.74 0.19
CA VAL A 146 -5.99 1.41 0.00
C VAL A 146 -5.46 0.95 -1.35
N ALA A 147 -5.35 1.85 -2.32
CA ALA A 147 -4.90 1.50 -3.67
C ALA A 147 -3.88 2.50 -4.21
N ASN A 148 -3.13 2.07 -5.24
CA ASN A 148 -2.31 2.95 -6.07
C ASN A 148 -2.08 2.32 -7.47
N PHE A 149 -1.69 3.13 -8.44
CA PHE A 149 -1.19 2.63 -9.73
C PHE A 149 0.27 2.19 -9.59
N ALA A 150 0.59 1.03 -10.13
CA ALA A 150 1.91 0.40 -9.98
C ALA A 150 2.82 0.57 -11.21
N LEU A 151 2.34 1.19 -12.30
CA LEU A 151 3.12 1.43 -13.51
C LEU A 151 3.27 2.93 -13.81
N PRO A 152 4.32 3.33 -14.53
CA PRO A 152 4.44 4.70 -15.03
C PRO A 152 3.28 5.09 -15.96
N ALA A 153 2.95 6.38 -15.96
CA ALA A 153 2.02 7.01 -16.90
C ALA A 153 2.79 7.85 -17.95
N ARG A 154 2.10 8.76 -18.65
CA ARG A 154 2.69 9.72 -19.60
C ARG A 154 3.29 9.05 -20.84
N LYS A 155 2.74 7.92 -21.29
CA LYS A 155 3.19 7.23 -22.52
C LYS A 155 2.36 7.65 -23.74
N VAL A 156 2.94 7.49 -24.92
CA VAL A 156 2.18 7.50 -26.19
C VAL A 156 1.47 6.15 -26.34
N ILE A 157 0.20 6.19 -26.72
CA ILE A 157 -0.66 5.01 -26.91
C ILE A 157 -1.34 5.06 -28.27
N ASN A 158 -1.80 3.90 -28.75
CA ASN A 158 -2.58 3.79 -29.99
C ASN A 158 -3.97 3.18 -29.71
N ALA A 159 -4.07 1.85 -29.71
CA ALA A 159 -5.35 1.13 -29.64
C ALA A 159 -5.73 0.68 -28.22
N SER A 160 -4.81 0.73 -27.27
CA SER A 160 -5.08 0.37 -25.88
C SER A 160 -4.18 1.11 -24.92
N VAL A 161 -4.58 1.11 -23.64
CA VAL A 161 -3.77 1.53 -22.51
C VAL A 161 -3.91 0.50 -21.40
N SER A 162 -2.79 0.13 -20.80
CA SER A 162 -2.71 -0.84 -19.71
C SER A 162 -2.10 -0.20 -18.48
N GLN A 163 -2.67 -0.53 -17.32
CA GLN A 163 -2.16 -0.18 -16.00
C GLN A 163 -2.31 -1.37 -15.06
N GLU A 164 -1.46 -1.38 -14.04
CA GLU A 164 -1.57 -2.30 -12.92
C GLU A 164 -2.03 -1.51 -11.70
N VAL A 165 -3.07 -2.01 -11.02
CA VAL A 165 -3.55 -1.44 -9.76
C VAL A 165 -3.18 -2.38 -8.63
N VAL A 166 -2.48 -1.86 -7.62
CA VAL A 166 -2.35 -2.53 -6.32
C VAL A 166 -3.47 -2.03 -5.43
N ALA A 167 -4.22 -2.92 -4.80
CA ALA A 167 -5.34 -2.58 -3.95
C ALA A 167 -5.46 -3.56 -2.78
N PHE A 168 -5.69 -3.02 -1.59
CA PHE A 168 -5.83 -3.76 -0.35
C PHE A 168 -7.06 -3.29 0.41
N HIS A 169 -7.78 -4.21 1.04
CA HIS A 169 -8.92 -3.86 1.88
C HIS A 169 -9.03 -4.84 3.04
N ARG A 170 -9.41 -4.33 4.22
CA ARG A 170 -9.47 -5.10 5.47
C ARG A 170 -10.43 -6.29 5.45
N ASP A 171 -11.34 -6.34 4.49
CA ASP A 171 -12.28 -7.45 4.29
C ASP A 171 -11.89 -8.33 3.08
N SER A 172 -10.60 -8.40 2.77
CA SER A 172 -10.04 -9.37 1.82
C SER A 172 -10.56 -10.78 2.10
N GLN A 173 -10.95 -11.49 1.05
CA GLN A 173 -11.48 -12.86 1.12
C GLN A 173 -11.39 -13.53 -0.25
N ASN A 174 -11.55 -14.86 -0.29
CA ASN A 174 -11.56 -15.65 -1.53
C ASN A 174 -10.32 -15.40 -2.40
N GLN A 175 -9.14 -15.32 -1.78
CA GLN A 175 -7.87 -15.04 -2.45
C GLN A 175 -7.85 -13.71 -3.24
N SER A 176 -8.68 -12.75 -2.84
CA SER A 176 -8.70 -11.42 -3.45
C SER A 176 -8.85 -10.33 -2.40
N GLN A 177 -8.06 -9.27 -2.55
CA GLN A 177 -8.04 -8.15 -1.63
C GLN A 177 -9.30 -7.29 -1.72
N VAL A 178 -9.85 -7.13 -2.93
CA VAL A 178 -11.09 -6.42 -3.23
C VAL A 178 -11.96 -7.26 -4.17
N ALA A 179 -13.24 -6.93 -4.31
CA ALA A 179 -14.14 -7.71 -5.15
C ALA A 179 -13.82 -7.53 -6.65
N ALA A 180 -13.59 -6.29 -7.06
CA ALA A 180 -13.25 -5.96 -8.44
C ALA A 180 -12.54 -4.60 -8.57
N VAL A 181 -11.80 -4.44 -9.65
CA VAL A 181 -11.29 -3.16 -10.16
C VAL A 181 -11.86 -2.94 -11.58
N ILE A 182 -12.35 -1.74 -11.86
CA ILE A 182 -12.76 -1.34 -13.21
C ILE A 182 -11.95 -0.12 -13.60
N CYS A 183 -11.27 -0.17 -14.75
CA CYS A 183 -10.61 0.99 -15.30
C CYS A 183 -11.42 1.60 -16.43
N ARG A 184 -11.14 2.87 -16.68
CA ARG A 184 -11.77 3.63 -17.76
C ARG A 184 -10.79 4.60 -18.38
N ALA A 185 -10.96 4.82 -19.67
CA ALA A 185 -10.22 5.84 -20.41
C ALA A 185 -11.23 6.85 -20.97
N THR A 186 -10.93 8.14 -20.82
CA THR A 186 -11.77 9.24 -21.31
C THR A 186 -10.97 10.17 -22.20
N ASP A 187 -11.51 10.51 -23.37
CA ASP A 187 -10.87 11.44 -24.31
C ASP A 187 -11.22 12.91 -24.05
N VAL A 188 -10.67 13.79 -24.88
CA VAL A 188 -10.91 15.24 -24.84
C VAL A 188 -12.35 15.66 -25.15
N ASN A 189 -13.14 14.79 -25.79
CA ASN A 189 -14.55 15.03 -26.10
C ASN A 189 -15.49 14.49 -25.00
N GLY A 190 -14.94 13.83 -23.97
CA GLY A 190 -15.70 13.24 -22.88
C GLY A 190 -16.26 11.85 -23.19
N LEU A 191 -15.84 11.20 -24.27
CA LEU A 191 -16.19 9.79 -24.50
C LEU A 191 -15.39 8.92 -23.54
N THR A 192 -16.09 8.11 -22.74
CA THR A 192 -15.49 7.16 -21.80
C THR A 192 -15.71 5.73 -22.27
N VAL A 193 -14.64 4.93 -22.25
CA VAL A 193 -14.64 3.49 -22.48
C VAL A 193 -14.14 2.78 -21.22
N TYR A 194 -14.64 1.57 -20.96
CA TYR A 194 -14.37 0.82 -19.74
C TYR A 194 -13.66 -0.50 -20.04
N SER A 195 -12.82 -0.95 -19.11
CA SER A 195 -12.33 -2.33 -19.10
C SER A 195 -13.45 -3.29 -18.70
N THR A 196 -13.25 -4.59 -18.95
CA THR A 196 -13.96 -5.61 -18.18
C THR A 196 -13.56 -5.51 -16.69
N PRO A 197 -14.46 -5.83 -15.74
CA PRO A 197 -14.09 -5.92 -14.33
C PRO A 197 -12.96 -6.93 -14.11
N VAL A 198 -11.96 -6.55 -13.32
CA VAL A 198 -10.82 -7.38 -12.94
C VAL A 198 -11.00 -7.79 -11.48
N SER A 199 -11.29 -9.07 -11.23
CA SER A 199 -11.60 -9.57 -9.88
C SER A 199 -10.51 -10.44 -9.25
N ALA A 200 -9.52 -10.86 -10.04
CA ALA A 200 -8.42 -11.70 -9.60
C ALA A 200 -7.12 -10.91 -9.62
N MET A 201 -6.29 -11.07 -8.58
CA MET A 201 -4.93 -10.60 -8.60
C MET A 201 -4.05 -11.60 -9.34
N THR A 202 -3.11 -11.09 -10.13
CA THR A 202 -2.09 -11.88 -10.82
C THR A 202 -0.71 -11.43 -10.38
N ILE A 203 0.29 -12.30 -10.53
CA ILE A 203 1.69 -11.87 -10.44
C ILE A 203 1.97 -10.94 -11.64
N SER A 204 2.53 -9.78 -11.35
CA SER A 204 2.99 -8.83 -12.36
C SER A 204 3.99 -9.49 -13.33
N PRO A 205 3.91 -9.21 -14.63
CA PRO A 205 4.89 -9.66 -15.61
C PRO A 205 6.15 -8.79 -15.70
N GLN A 206 6.25 -7.70 -14.91
CA GLN A 206 7.39 -6.78 -14.99
C GLN A 206 8.68 -7.50 -14.59
N THR A 207 9.64 -7.55 -15.51
CA THR A 207 10.90 -8.31 -15.32
C THR A 207 11.84 -7.69 -14.30
N TYR A 208 11.58 -6.46 -13.89
CA TYR A 208 12.37 -5.74 -12.91
C TYR A 208 11.90 -5.95 -11.47
N ASP A 209 10.76 -6.62 -11.25
CA ASP A 209 10.30 -6.97 -9.90
C ASP A 209 11.25 -8.00 -9.28
N LEU A 210 11.77 -7.75 -8.06
CA LEU A 210 12.67 -8.68 -7.37
C LEU A 210 11.92 -9.78 -6.61
N HIS A 211 10.64 -9.53 -6.30
CA HIS A 211 9.72 -10.45 -5.64
C HIS A 211 8.36 -10.39 -6.32
N ALA A 212 7.49 -11.38 -6.09
CA ALA A 212 6.18 -11.43 -6.72
C ALA A 212 5.29 -10.24 -6.32
N VAL A 213 5.11 -9.27 -7.22
CA VAL A 213 4.19 -8.14 -7.03
C VAL A 213 2.81 -8.54 -7.52
N LEU A 214 1.81 -8.50 -6.63
CA LEU A 214 0.44 -8.89 -6.97
C LEU A 214 -0.39 -7.69 -7.37
N VAL A 215 -1.05 -7.76 -8.53
CA VAL A 215 -1.75 -6.63 -9.16
C VAL A 215 -3.09 -7.04 -9.75
N TYR A 216 -4.01 -6.08 -9.85
CA TYR A 216 -5.14 -6.13 -10.76
C TYR A 216 -4.71 -5.53 -12.10
N ALA A 217 -4.34 -6.39 -13.05
CA ALA A 217 -3.91 -5.98 -14.38
C ALA A 217 -5.11 -5.58 -15.24
N CYS A 218 -5.10 -4.34 -15.74
CA CYS A 218 -6.26 -3.72 -16.34
C CYS A 218 -5.91 -3.07 -17.67
N THR A 219 -6.63 -3.45 -18.73
CA THR A 219 -6.43 -2.93 -20.09
C THR A 219 -7.74 -2.36 -20.61
N VAL A 220 -7.67 -1.17 -21.20
CA VAL A 220 -8.80 -0.49 -21.82
C VAL A 220 -8.52 -0.33 -23.32
N ASP A 221 -9.46 -0.77 -24.15
CA ASP A 221 -9.44 -0.53 -25.60
C ASP A 221 -9.78 0.93 -25.87
N THR A 222 -8.83 1.67 -26.46
CA THR A 222 -8.96 3.10 -26.75
C THR A 222 -9.22 3.37 -28.22
N THR A 223 -9.44 2.35 -29.05
CA THR A 223 -9.59 2.47 -30.50
C THR A 223 -10.63 3.52 -30.90
N THR A 224 -11.76 3.58 -30.19
CA THR A 224 -12.88 4.50 -30.45
C THR A 224 -12.69 5.93 -29.92
N LEU A 225 -11.68 6.16 -29.07
CA LEU A 225 -11.40 7.47 -28.48
C LEU A 225 -10.78 8.45 -29.49
N ALA A 226 -10.97 9.75 -29.32
CA ALA A 226 -10.27 10.76 -30.12
C ALA A 226 -8.76 10.79 -29.82
N ALA A 227 -7.95 11.19 -30.81
CA ALA A 227 -6.53 11.47 -30.60
C ALA A 227 -6.34 12.67 -29.65
N GLY A 228 -5.21 12.69 -28.92
CA GLY A 228 -4.89 13.73 -27.94
C GLY A 228 -4.77 13.19 -26.51
N LEU A 229 -5.06 14.05 -25.53
CA LEU A 229 -4.96 13.71 -24.11
C LEU A 229 -6.04 12.67 -23.73
N ILE A 230 -5.59 11.54 -23.18
CA ILE A 230 -6.45 10.52 -22.58
C ILE A 230 -6.28 10.55 -21.06
N LYS A 231 -7.41 10.66 -20.34
CA LYS A 231 -7.47 10.41 -18.90
C LYS A 231 -7.68 8.93 -18.67
N PHE A 232 -6.94 8.35 -17.73
CA PHE A 232 -7.10 6.98 -17.29
C PHE A 232 -7.39 6.95 -15.80
N ASP A 233 -8.50 6.32 -15.44
CA ASP A 233 -8.96 6.20 -14.06
C ASP A 233 -9.24 4.73 -13.71
N ALA A 234 -9.27 4.43 -12.42
CA ALA A 234 -9.72 3.16 -11.89
C ALA A 234 -10.60 3.35 -10.66
N ALA A 235 -11.65 2.53 -10.57
CA ALA A 235 -12.52 2.39 -9.42
C ALA A 235 -12.32 1.02 -8.77
N VAL A 236 -12.15 1.01 -7.45
CA VAL A 236 -11.84 -0.16 -6.63
C VAL A 236 -13.03 -0.47 -5.74
N TYR A 237 -13.62 -1.65 -5.93
CA TYR A 237 -14.86 -2.08 -5.29
C TYR A 237 -14.55 -3.08 -4.17
N PRO A 238 -14.75 -2.73 -2.89
CA PRO A 238 -14.52 -3.66 -1.78
C PRO A 238 -15.59 -4.76 -1.74
N TRP A 239 -15.31 -5.85 -1.03
CA TRP A 239 -16.29 -6.92 -0.82
C TRP A 239 -17.51 -6.49 -0.01
N TYR A 240 -17.34 -5.58 0.95
CA TYR A 240 -18.42 -5.06 1.81
C TYR A 240 -18.42 -3.53 1.79
N GLY A 241 -19.61 -2.95 1.89
CA GLY A 241 -19.84 -1.51 1.89
C GLY A 241 -20.82 -1.04 0.82
N GLY A 242 -21.25 0.21 0.94
CA GLY A 242 -22.02 0.91 -0.09
C GLY A 242 -21.12 1.73 -1.02
N SER A 243 -21.73 2.64 -1.80
CA SER A 243 -21.01 3.52 -2.74
C SER A 243 -19.88 4.34 -2.09
N ASN A 244 -20.03 4.75 -0.83
CA ASN A 244 -19.00 5.51 -0.09
C ASN A 244 -17.71 4.71 0.16
N ALA A 245 -17.77 3.38 0.09
CA ALA A 245 -16.62 2.50 0.28
C ALA A 245 -15.85 2.24 -1.04
N VAL A 246 -16.39 2.66 -2.18
CA VAL A 246 -15.69 2.57 -3.47
C VAL A 246 -14.63 3.67 -3.52
N LEU A 247 -13.37 3.29 -3.77
CA LEU A 247 -12.29 4.22 -4.03
C LEU A 247 -12.20 4.48 -5.54
N ASP A 248 -12.15 5.74 -5.96
CA ASP A 248 -12.04 6.12 -7.36
C ASP A 248 -10.91 7.13 -7.55
N SER A 249 -9.99 6.84 -8.48
CA SER A 249 -8.84 7.71 -8.75
C SER A 249 -9.24 9.09 -9.28
N ALA A 250 -10.42 9.25 -9.89
CA ALA A 250 -10.87 10.57 -10.35
C ALA A 250 -11.26 11.52 -9.21
N ASN A 251 -11.42 11.00 -7.98
CA ASN A 251 -11.76 11.81 -6.81
C ASN A 251 -10.52 12.43 -6.13
N SER A 252 -9.32 12.12 -6.60
CA SER A 252 -8.06 12.69 -6.08
C SER A 252 -7.35 13.51 -7.14
N THR A 253 -6.85 14.68 -6.74
CA THR A 253 -5.98 15.52 -7.57
C THR A 253 -4.50 15.40 -7.19
N ASP A 254 -4.17 14.60 -6.17
CA ASP A 254 -2.79 14.42 -5.72
C ASP A 254 -2.07 13.39 -6.61
N PRO A 255 -1.10 13.80 -7.47
CA PRO A 255 -0.43 12.91 -8.42
C PRO A 255 0.40 11.80 -7.75
N ALA A 256 0.73 11.96 -6.46
CA ALA A 256 1.49 11.00 -5.68
C ALA A 256 0.63 9.85 -5.12
N ARG A 257 -0.68 10.08 -5.01
CA ARG A 257 -1.68 9.12 -4.52
C ARG A 257 -2.38 8.40 -5.68
N PHE A 258 -3.40 7.63 -5.34
CA PHE A 258 -4.30 7.03 -6.33
C PHE A 258 -5.15 8.13 -7.00
N SER A 259 -4.63 8.67 -8.10
CA SER A 259 -5.23 9.75 -8.87
C SER A 259 -5.17 9.48 -10.37
N THR A 260 -5.99 10.21 -11.14
CA THR A 260 -6.04 10.10 -12.61
C THR A 260 -4.65 10.08 -13.26
N ARG A 261 -4.43 9.12 -14.15
CA ARG A 261 -3.23 9.02 -14.99
C ARG A 261 -3.51 9.59 -16.39
N TYR A 262 -2.47 10.03 -17.08
CA TYR A 262 -2.60 10.73 -18.37
C TYR A 262 -1.69 10.11 -19.43
N TYR A 263 -2.22 9.99 -20.65
CA TYR A 263 -1.53 9.41 -21.82
C TYR A 263 -1.80 10.26 -23.07
N LEU A 264 -0.92 10.13 -24.06
CA LEU A 264 -1.11 10.73 -25.38
C LEU A 264 -1.59 9.67 -26.37
N LYS A 265 -2.83 9.75 -26.85
CA LYS A 265 -3.27 8.94 -27.98
C LYS A 265 -2.82 9.59 -29.29
N ASP A 266 -1.85 8.97 -29.95
CA ASP A 266 -1.32 9.38 -31.25
C ASP A 266 -0.81 8.15 -32.00
N ALA A 267 -1.60 7.67 -32.96
CA ALA A 267 -1.30 6.44 -33.70
C ALA A 267 -0.06 6.58 -34.59
N THR A 268 0.18 7.78 -35.14
CA THR A 268 1.32 8.04 -36.01
C THR A 268 2.60 8.05 -35.21
N LEU A 269 2.61 8.78 -34.08
CA LEU A 269 3.77 8.83 -33.20
C LEU A 269 4.06 7.47 -32.54
N ALA A 270 3.01 6.72 -32.16
CA ALA A 270 3.18 5.37 -31.60
C ALA A 270 3.82 4.39 -32.59
N ALA A 271 3.52 4.50 -33.89
CA ALA A 271 4.06 3.62 -34.93
C ALA A 271 5.43 4.08 -35.46
N SER A 272 5.76 5.37 -35.32
CA SER A 272 6.99 5.96 -35.85
C SER A 272 7.46 7.11 -34.94
N PRO A 273 8.00 6.80 -33.76
CA PRO A 273 8.49 7.81 -32.84
C PRO A 273 9.75 8.50 -33.40
N TYR A 274 10.04 9.70 -32.90
CA TYR A 274 11.29 10.39 -33.24
C TYR A 274 12.44 9.88 -32.38
N TYR A 275 13.57 9.62 -33.02
CA TYR A 275 14.83 9.22 -32.41
C TYR A 275 15.89 10.28 -32.62
N ALA A 276 16.63 10.57 -31.57
CA ALA A 276 17.91 11.28 -31.63
C ALA A 276 18.98 10.38 -30.99
N TRP A 277 20.18 10.37 -31.55
CA TRP A 277 21.29 9.57 -31.02
C TRP A 277 22.32 10.48 -30.34
N VAL A 278 23.00 9.96 -29.33
CA VAL A 278 24.11 10.64 -28.64
C VAL A 278 25.34 9.75 -28.73
N CYS A 279 26.42 10.31 -29.28
CA CYS A 279 27.72 9.64 -29.39
C CYS A 279 28.82 10.54 -28.82
N PRO A 280 29.90 9.97 -28.26
CA PRO A 280 31.01 10.78 -27.78
C PRO A 280 31.76 11.45 -28.94
N ALA A 281 32.50 12.52 -28.66
CA ALA A 281 33.30 13.24 -29.66
C ALA A 281 34.48 12.41 -30.19
N SER A 282 34.95 11.43 -29.41
CA SER A 282 36.03 10.51 -29.73
C SER A 282 35.83 9.19 -28.97
N ALA A 283 36.69 8.18 -29.21
CA ALA A 283 36.58 6.85 -28.59
C ALA A 283 35.24 6.14 -28.87
N LEU A 284 34.84 6.17 -30.14
CA LEU A 284 33.64 5.53 -30.64
C LEU A 284 33.66 4.02 -30.42
N THR A 285 32.64 3.49 -29.76
CA THR A 285 32.46 2.06 -29.50
C THR A 285 31.01 1.66 -29.75
N GLY A 286 30.79 0.38 -30.05
CA GLY A 286 29.48 -0.14 -30.44
C GLY A 286 29.01 0.42 -31.78
N THR A 287 27.77 0.87 -31.81
CA THR A 287 26.99 1.38 -32.95
C THR A 287 27.27 2.84 -33.28
N CYS A 288 27.87 3.60 -32.36
CA CYS A 288 28.40 4.93 -32.65
C CYS A 288 29.58 4.81 -33.61
N THR A 289 29.37 5.11 -34.89
CA THR A 289 30.40 5.11 -35.95
C THR A 289 30.74 6.51 -36.46
N THR A 290 29.93 7.50 -36.08
CA THR A 290 30.12 8.92 -36.38
C THR A 290 30.27 9.69 -35.06
N PRO A 291 31.27 10.58 -34.94
CA PRO A 291 31.39 11.45 -33.76
C PRO A 291 30.13 12.30 -33.54
N GLY A 292 29.73 12.44 -32.28
CA GLY A 292 28.64 13.34 -31.92
C GLY A 292 28.97 14.78 -32.24
N ASN A 293 28.04 15.52 -32.85
CA ASN A 293 28.21 16.94 -33.16
C ASN A 293 26.90 17.73 -32.98
N ASP A 294 26.82 18.52 -31.91
CA ASP A 294 25.64 19.31 -31.56
C ASP A 294 25.23 20.37 -32.60
N SER A 295 26.14 20.77 -33.50
CA SER A 295 25.84 21.74 -34.55
C SER A 295 25.14 21.10 -35.75
N THR A 296 25.45 19.84 -36.07
CA THR A 296 24.98 19.14 -37.27
C THR A 296 24.03 17.97 -36.98
N CYS A 297 23.90 17.55 -35.72
CA CYS A 297 23.04 16.44 -35.36
C CYS A 297 21.56 16.72 -35.64
N ASN A 298 20.78 15.66 -35.76
CA ASN A 298 19.34 15.77 -36.05
C ASN A 298 18.54 14.58 -35.48
N ALA A 299 17.21 14.72 -35.47
CA ALA A 299 16.28 13.66 -35.08
C ALA A 299 15.48 13.16 -36.28
N PHE A 300 15.16 11.87 -36.28
CA PHE A 300 14.46 11.19 -37.38
C PHE A 300 13.50 10.13 -36.85
N THR A 301 12.49 9.78 -37.63
CA THR A 301 11.61 8.63 -37.32
C THR A 301 12.22 7.27 -37.68
N VAL A 302 13.42 7.27 -38.27
CA VAL A 302 14.19 6.09 -38.66
C VAL A 302 15.49 6.06 -37.86
N GLU A 303 15.67 5.04 -37.04
CA GLU A 303 16.85 4.92 -36.16
C GLU A 303 18.17 4.98 -36.92
N ALA A 304 18.26 4.31 -38.08
CA ALA A 304 19.46 4.32 -38.92
C ALA A 304 19.87 5.73 -39.41
N SER A 305 18.89 6.63 -39.59
CA SER A 305 19.17 8.03 -39.94
C SER A 305 19.59 8.85 -38.72
N ALA A 306 18.99 8.59 -37.55
CA ALA A 306 19.36 9.24 -36.30
C ALA A 306 20.80 8.92 -35.88
N ILE A 307 21.22 7.65 -35.99
CA ILE A 307 22.58 7.25 -35.64
C ILE A 307 23.65 7.76 -36.63
N ALA A 308 23.27 8.04 -37.88
CA ALA A 308 24.16 8.63 -38.89
C ALA A 308 24.41 10.13 -38.66
N ALA A 309 23.60 10.80 -37.82
CA ALA A 309 23.75 12.21 -37.46
C ALA A 309 23.65 12.43 -35.94
N PRO A 310 24.54 11.82 -35.14
CA PRO A 310 24.42 11.81 -33.69
C PRO A 310 24.77 13.17 -33.08
N CYS A 311 24.09 13.54 -31.99
CA CYS A 311 24.44 14.66 -31.14
C CYS A 311 25.62 14.30 -30.22
N LEU A 312 26.30 15.33 -29.72
CA LEU A 312 27.35 15.18 -28.72
C LEU A 312 26.76 15.16 -27.30
N THR A 313 25.66 15.88 -27.07
CA THR A 313 25.03 16.00 -25.75
C THR A 313 23.58 15.52 -25.75
N ILE A 314 23.14 15.02 -24.59
CA ILE A 314 21.74 14.59 -24.36
C ILE A 314 20.79 15.77 -24.51
N ASP A 315 21.13 16.93 -23.95
CA ASP A 315 20.30 18.13 -24.06
C ASP A 315 20.07 18.56 -25.50
N LYS A 316 21.11 18.48 -26.35
CA LYS A 316 20.94 18.80 -27.76
C LYS A 316 20.10 17.77 -28.49
N ALA A 317 20.23 16.48 -28.16
CA ALA A 317 19.38 15.44 -28.71
C ALA A 317 17.90 15.71 -28.40
N ILE A 318 17.57 16.12 -27.18
CA ILE A 318 16.19 16.50 -26.80
C ILE A 318 15.72 17.74 -27.59
N ASP A 319 16.59 18.75 -27.79
CA ASP A 319 16.24 19.91 -28.63
C ASP A 319 15.95 19.53 -30.09
N LYS A 320 16.66 18.52 -30.61
CA LYS A 320 16.43 18.02 -31.97
C LYS A 320 15.12 17.24 -32.08
N LEU A 321 14.73 16.48 -31.05
CA LEU A 321 13.38 15.91 -30.97
C LEU A 321 12.31 17.01 -31.06
N ALA A 322 12.47 18.09 -30.27
CA ALA A 322 11.55 19.23 -30.31
C ALA A 322 11.49 19.90 -31.69
N SER A 323 12.64 20.03 -32.36
CA SER A 323 12.74 20.66 -33.68
C SER A 323 12.10 19.81 -34.78
N ALA A 324 12.27 18.49 -34.73
CA ALA A 324 11.73 17.56 -35.72
C ALA A 324 10.22 17.33 -35.54
N GLY A 325 9.76 17.17 -34.30
CA GLY A 325 8.36 16.89 -33.98
C GLY A 325 7.49 18.12 -33.66
N GLY A 326 8.09 19.31 -33.54
CA GLY A 326 7.44 20.53 -33.00
C GLY A 326 7.20 20.50 -31.48
N LYS A 327 7.49 19.36 -30.84
CA LYS A 327 7.36 19.04 -29.42
C LYS A 327 8.19 17.80 -29.10
N VAL A 328 8.43 17.52 -27.82
CA VAL A 328 9.26 16.38 -27.39
C VAL A 328 8.47 15.11 -27.02
N ASP A 329 7.13 15.17 -27.01
CA ASP A 329 6.26 14.05 -26.63
C ASP A 329 6.68 12.74 -27.31
N GLY A 330 6.93 11.67 -26.54
CA GLY A 330 7.20 10.34 -27.08
C GLY A 330 8.51 10.21 -27.85
N GLY A 331 9.40 11.20 -27.76
CA GLY A 331 10.72 11.15 -28.37
C GLY A 331 11.70 10.27 -27.59
N HIS A 332 12.59 9.62 -28.33
CA HIS A 332 13.61 8.73 -27.80
C HIS A 332 15.02 9.29 -28.03
N VAL A 333 15.81 9.37 -26.97
CA VAL A 333 17.24 9.67 -27.01
C VAL A 333 18.00 8.39 -26.73
N ARG A 334 18.71 7.90 -27.73
CA ARG A 334 19.55 6.70 -27.66
C ARG A 334 20.98 7.10 -27.38
N VAL A 335 21.58 6.58 -26.31
CA VAL A 335 22.91 7.00 -25.85
C VAL A 335 23.91 5.88 -26.04
N GLY A 336 24.93 6.13 -26.87
CA GLY A 336 26.04 5.19 -27.06
C GLY A 336 26.97 5.12 -25.84
N SER A 337 27.93 4.20 -25.89
CA SER A 337 28.92 4.03 -24.83
C SER A 337 29.76 5.30 -24.62
N GLY A 338 29.94 5.69 -23.35
CA GLY A 338 30.66 6.89 -22.95
C GLY A 338 30.13 7.51 -21.66
N THR A 339 30.68 8.69 -21.33
CA THR A 339 30.25 9.49 -20.18
C THR A 339 29.66 10.81 -20.65
N PHE A 340 28.42 11.09 -20.24
CA PHE A 340 27.63 12.24 -20.69
C PHE A 340 27.13 13.05 -19.50
N THR A 341 27.51 14.32 -19.46
CA THR A 341 27.08 15.25 -18.40
C THR A 341 25.75 15.87 -18.77
N LEU A 342 24.78 15.80 -17.86
CA LEU A 342 23.54 16.55 -17.96
C LEU A 342 23.77 18.02 -17.60
N VAL A 343 23.27 18.94 -18.43
CA VAL A 343 23.40 20.38 -18.21
C VAL A 343 22.03 21.06 -18.34
N THR A 344 21.87 22.25 -17.76
CA THR A 344 20.60 22.97 -17.93
C THR A 344 20.36 23.30 -19.41
N ALA A 345 19.16 22.97 -19.90
CA ALA A 345 18.74 23.27 -21.26
C ALA A 345 18.87 24.78 -21.56
N ALA A 346 19.36 25.14 -22.75
CA ALA A 346 19.48 26.54 -23.15
C ALA A 346 18.10 27.19 -23.36
N SER A 347 17.18 26.46 -24.00
CA SER A 347 15.82 26.91 -24.35
C SER A 347 14.74 26.07 -23.68
N THR A 348 13.53 26.62 -23.62
CA THR A 348 12.32 25.86 -23.25
C THR A 348 11.92 24.89 -24.35
N ARG A 349 11.41 23.73 -23.98
CA ARG A 349 11.01 22.65 -24.89
C ARG A 349 9.52 22.35 -24.70
N THR A 350 8.75 22.33 -25.79
CA THR A 350 7.32 22.04 -25.71
C THR A 350 7.10 20.54 -25.45
N GLN A 351 6.42 20.21 -24.36
CA GLN A 351 5.92 18.88 -24.02
C GLN A 351 4.45 19.02 -23.63
N ASN A 352 3.56 18.34 -24.34
CA ASN A 352 2.14 18.48 -24.07
C ASN A 352 1.68 17.42 -23.08
N VAL A 353 2.08 16.16 -23.29
CA VAL A 353 1.52 15.00 -22.57
C VAL A 353 2.52 13.86 -22.35
N ALA A 354 3.32 13.47 -23.32
CA ALA A 354 4.08 12.22 -23.22
C ALA A 354 5.53 12.44 -22.80
N GLU A 355 6.09 11.48 -22.07
CA GLU A 355 7.46 11.47 -21.60
C GLU A 355 8.47 11.50 -22.77
N VAL A 356 9.65 12.02 -22.48
CA VAL A 356 10.86 11.77 -23.28
C VAL A 356 11.57 10.58 -22.67
N VAL A 357 12.04 9.65 -23.49
CA VAL A 357 12.82 8.50 -23.02
C VAL A 357 14.29 8.72 -23.37
N VAL A 358 15.16 8.72 -22.37
CA VAL A 358 16.61 8.65 -22.52
C VAL A 358 17.04 7.25 -22.13
N GLU A 359 17.59 6.52 -23.07
CA GLU A 359 17.91 5.11 -22.88
C GLU A 359 19.20 4.78 -23.59
N LYS A 360 19.86 3.70 -23.14
CA LYS A 360 21.03 3.22 -23.84
C LYS A 360 20.71 2.86 -25.29
N ASP A 361 21.76 2.91 -26.08
CA ASP A 361 21.83 2.21 -27.34
C ASP A 361 21.66 0.69 -27.12
N PRO A 362 20.75 0.00 -27.82
CA PRO A 362 20.54 -1.44 -27.67
C PRO A 362 21.79 -2.29 -27.91
N ALA A 363 22.77 -1.78 -28.68
CA ALA A 363 23.98 -2.50 -29.00
C ALA A 363 25.11 -2.34 -27.96
N VAL A 364 24.89 -1.58 -26.89
CA VAL A 364 25.87 -1.39 -25.81
C VAL A 364 25.37 -1.92 -24.47
N ALA A 365 26.30 -2.18 -23.55
CA ALA A 365 25.99 -2.63 -22.19
C ALA A 365 25.52 -1.45 -21.32
N ASP A 366 24.62 -1.69 -20.37
CA ASP A 366 24.05 -0.68 -19.48
C ASP A 366 25.17 0.08 -18.71
N SER A 367 26.19 -0.64 -18.23
CA SER A 367 27.36 -0.08 -17.53
C SER A 367 28.30 0.76 -18.42
N SER A 368 28.16 0.69 -19.74
CA SER A 368 28.98 1.47 -20.67
C SER A 368 28.41 2.87 -20.93
N VAL A 369 27.16 3.12 -20.54
CA VAL A 369 26.49 4.42 -20.69
C VAL A 369 26.40 5.08 -19.31
N ILE A 370 27.31 6.02 -19.07
CA ILE A 370 27.40 6.76 -17.82
C ILE A 370 26.77 8.14 -18.01
N ILE A 371 25.64 8.38 -17.36
CA ILE A 371 25.03 9.70 -17.28
C ILE A 371 25.37 10.31 -15.93
N GLN A 372 25.96 11.51 -15.94
CA GLN A 372 26.37 12.18 -14.71
C GLN A 372 25.67 13.52 -14.50
N VAL A 373 25.32 13.80 -13.25
CA VAL A 373 24.85 15.11 -12.80
C VAL A 373 25.70 15.60 -11.62
N GLY A 374 26.15 16.85 -11.67
CA GLY A 374 26.93 17.43 -10.57
C GLY A 374 27.41 18.84 -10.86
N ALA A 375 27.98 19.48 -9.82
CA ALA A 375 28.44 20.88 -9.65
C ALA A 375 27.50 22.00 -10.13
N SER A 376 27.04 21.93 -11.38
CA SER A 376 25.93 22.69 -11.95
C SER A 376 24.63 21.91 -11.87
N VAL A 377 23.50 22.60 -11.96
CA VAL A 377 22.21 21.95 -11.82
C VAL A 377 21.60 21.57 -13.17
N TYR A 378 20.94 20.42 -13.25
CA TYR A 378 20.20 20.01 -14.45
C TYR A 378 18.78 20.58 -14.46
N GLY A 379 18.32 21.00 -15.64
CA GLY A 379 16.97 21.55 -15.83
C GLY A 379 16.49 21.30 -17.26
N ALA A 380 15.50 20.41 -17.40
CA ALA A 380 15.00 19.98 -18.71
C ALA A 380 14.17 21.06 -19.45
N LYS A 381 13.61 22.03 -18.71
CA LYS A 381 12.81 23.18 -19.19
C LYS A 381 11.62 22.81 -20.09
N PHE A 382 10.81 21.84 -19.67
CA PHE A 382 9.58 21.49 -20.37
C PHE A 382 8.47 22.55 -20.16
N THR A 383 7.66 22.81 -21.19
CA THR A 383 6.54 23.76 -21.14
C THR A 383 5.44 23.37 -22.13
N GLY A 384 4.32 24.09 -22.15
CA GLY A 384 3.23 23.84 -23.10
C GLY A 384 2.31 22.66 -22.74
N PHE A 385 2.31 22.25 -21.47
CA PHE A 385 1.51 21.13 -20.99
C PHE A 385 0.02 21.30 -21.30
N THR A 386 -0.62 20.22 -21.76
CA THR A 386 -2.08 20.21 -21.94
C THR A 386 -2.76 20.11 -20.58
N SER A 387 -3.62 21.07 -20.25
CA SER A 387 -4.39 21.05 -18.99
C SER A 387 -5.09 19.69 -18.78
N PRO A 388 -5.05 19.11 -17.57
CA PRO A 388 -4.65 19.71 -16.28
C PRO A 388 -3.18 19.51 -15.91
N LEU A 389 -2.33 19.07 -16.84
CA LEU A 389 -0.95 18.74 -16.56
C LEU A 389 -0.13 20.00 -16.29
N VAL A 390 0.73 19.94 -15.28
CA VAL A 390 1.63 21.03 -14.87
C VAL A 390 3.08 20.59 -14.72
N THR A 391 3.36 19.31 -14.93
CA THR A 391 4.69 18.71 -14.81
C THR A 391 5.16 18.12 -16.15
N GLY A 392 6.46 18.26 -16.39
CA GLY A 392 7.13 17.52 -17.45
C GLY A 392 7.38 16.06 -17.06
N ALA A 393 7.63 15.20 -18.04
CA ALA A 393 7.92 13.78 -17.82
C ALA A 393 9.18 13.35 -18.58
N LEU A 394 10.11 12.71 -17.88
CA LEU A 394 11.38 12.23 -18.41
C LEU A 394 11.69 10.86 -17.84
N ARG A 395 12.06 9.90 -18.70
CA ARG A 395 12.47 8.57 -18.29
C ARG A 395 13.94 8.34 -18.61
N PHE A 396 14.68 7.81 -17.65
CA PHE A 396 15.98 7.20 -17.88
C PHE A 396 15.84 5.68 -17.78
N SER A 397 16.29 4.97 -18.81
CA SER A 397 16.15 3.51 -18.86
C SER A 397 17.45 2.79 -19.24
N HIS A 398 17.82 1.74 -18.50
CA HIS A 398 18.97 0.89 -18.79
C HIS A 398 20.33 1.62 -18.87
N ILE A 399 20.62 2.46 -17.87
CA ILE A 399 21.85 3.26 -17.80
C ILE A 399 22.53 3.13 -16.44
N TYR A 400 23.80 3.55 -16.38
CA TYR A 400 24.46 3.91 -15.13
C TYR A 400 24.34 5.42 -14.90
N PHE A 401 23.74 5.82 -13.78
CA PHE A 401 23.59 7.20 -13.36
C PHE A 401 24.48 7.49 -12.17
N VAL A 402 25.26 8.58 -12.21
CA VAL A 402 26.15 8.95 -11.11
C VAL A 402 26.05 10.42 -10.74
N ARG A 403 25.99 10.68 -9.44
CA ARG A 403 26.16 12.02 -8.90
C ARG A 403 27.64 12.36 -8.80
N THR A 404 28.02 13.54 -9.28
CA THR A 404 29.39 14.09 -9.16
C THR A 404 29.43 15.38 -8.32
N GLY A 405 28.31 15.78 -7.71
CA GLY A 405 28.26 16.87 -6.75
C GLY A 405 26.99 16.90 -5.89
N VAL A 406 26.96 17.82 -4.92
CA VAL A 406 25.82 18.01 -4.00
C VAL A 406 24.60 18.65 -4.67
N GLN A 407 24.83 19.42 -5.74
CA GLN A 407 23.76 20.01 -6.56
C GLN A 407 23.05 18.92 -7.36
N GLY A 408 21.72 18.96 -7.39
CA GLY A 408 20.86 18.00 -8.10
C GLY A 408 20.19 18.60 -9.34
N TRP A 409 18.90 18.93 -9.19
CA TRP A 409 17.96 19.44 -10.21
C TRP A 409 17.50 20.90 -9.94
N ASN A 410 17.32 21.76 -10.96
CA ASN A 410 16.99 23.20 -10.77
C ASN A 410 15.98 23.75 -11.78
N SER A 411 15.50 24.93 -11.37
CA SER A 411 14.37 25.76 -11.75
C SER A 411 14.10 25.96 -13.25
N GLY A 412 12.81 25.80 -13.52
CA GLY A 412 12.10 25.90 -14.77
C GLY A 412 10.69 25.41 -14.47
N SER A 413 10.35 24.23 -14.98
CA SER A 413 9.10 23.50 -14.69
C SER A 413 9.37 22.30 -13.77
N THR A 414 8.42 21.98 -12.87
CA THR A 414 8.42 20.70 -12.16
C THR A 414 8.45 19.55 -13.17
N THR A 415 9.33 18.57 -12.94
CA THR A 415 9.50 17.40 -13.81
C THR A 415 9.34 16.14 -12.98
N ASP A 416 8.62 15.16 -13.51
CA ASP A 416 8.52 13.81 -12.96
C ASP A 416 9.54 12.93 -13.70
N VAL A 417 10.52 12.40 -12.98
CA VAL A 417 11.58 11.54 -13.53
C VAL A 417 11.33 10.08 -13.18
N ILE A 418 11.39 9.22 -14.19
CA ILE A 418 11.25 7.78 -14.03
C ILE A 418 12.63 7.15 -14.22
N TRP A 419 13.11 6.44 -13.21
CA TRP A 419 14.31 5.64 -13.27
C TRP A 419 13.91 4.18 -13.49
N GLU A 420 14.21 3.62 -14.66
CA GLU A 420 13.81 2.26 -15.04
C GLU A 420 15.06 1.41 -15.32
N ASN A 421 15.29 0.35 -14.55
CA ASN A 421 16.48 -0.50 -14.67
C ASN A 421 17.79 0.30 -14.68
N VAL A 422 17.90 1.26 -13.74
CA VAL A 422 19.07 2.14 -13.63
C VAL A 422 19.94 1.69 -12.47
N ASP A 423 21.26 1.66 -12.70
CA ASP A 423 22.23 1.60 -11.62
C ASP A 423 22.52 3.04 -11.17
N TRP A 424 22.06 3.39 -9.97
CA TRP A 424 22.04 4.74 -9.43
C TRP A 424 23.08 4.88 -8.32
N ASP A 425 24.14 5.62 -8.63
CA ASP A 425 25.24 5.92 -7.72
C ASP A 425 25.06 7.33 -7.11
N GLY A 426 24.88 7.37 -5.79
CA GLY A 426 24.72 8.61 -5.03
C GLY A 426 26.00 9.46 -4.88
N GLY A 427 27.14 8.98 -5.36
CA GLY A 427 28.44 9.66 -5.35
C GLY A 427 29.04 9.86 -3.96
N GLY A 428 28.51 9.21 -2.92
CA GLY A 428 28.89 9.41 -1.53
C GLY A 428 28.46 10.77 -0.97
N PHE A 429 27.56 11.49 -1.64
CA PHE A 429 27.09 12.80 -1.19
C PHE A 429 25.99 12.69 -0.13
N ASN A 430 26.11 13.42 0.97
CA ASN A 430 25.08 13.55 2.01
C ASN A 430 24.22 14.80 1.78
N ALA A 431 23.49 14.82 0.65
CA ALA A 431 22.58 15.91 0.30
C ALA A 431 21.40 15.34 -0.49
N ASN A 432 20.20 15.83 -0.20
CA ASN A 432 19.01 15.45 -0.95
C ASN A 432 19.15 15.86 -2.42
N TYR A 433 18.77 14.98 -3.33
CA TYR A 433 18.88 15.22 -4.76
C TYR A 433 17.56 15.74 -5.38
N LEU A 434 16.43 15.55 -4.68
CA LEU A 434 15.17 16.22 -4.94
C LEU A 434 15.27 17.69 -4.50
N VAL A 435 15.81 18.52 -5.37
CA VAL A 435 15.89 19.97 -5.16
C VAL A 435 14.96 20.69 -6.14
N ASN A 436 14.31 21.75 -5.65
CA ASN A 436 13.55 22.78 -6.37
C ASN A 436 12.34 22.38 -7.25
N THR A 437 12.44 21.40 -8.18
CA THR A 437 11.43 21.13 -9.22
C THR A 437 11.38 19.67 -9.71
N LEU A 438 11.61 18.66 -8.85
CA LEU A 438 11.72 17.25 -9.26
C LEU A 438 10.87 16.33 -8.39
N ASN A 439 10.00 15.50 -8.99
CA ASN A 439 9.54 14.26 -8.35
C ASN A 439 10.12 13.08 -9.10
N ASP A 440 10.23 11.92 -8.45
CA ASP A 440 10.80 10.73 -9.08
C ASP A 440 10.07 9.43 -8.72
N SER A 441 10.40 8.39 -9.47
CA SER A 441 9.93 7.02 -9.27
C SER A 441 10.98 6.04 -9.78
N PHE A 442 11.26 5.01 -8.98
CA PHE A 442 12.24 3.96 -9.27
C PHE A 442 11.54 2.65 -9.59
N PHE A 443 11.93 2.04 -10.71
CA PHE A 443 11.47 0.75 -11.20
C PHE A 443 12.70 -0.07 -11.57
N GLY A 444 13.01 -1.15 -10.83
CA GLY A 444 14.18 -1.97 -11.12
C GLY A 444 15.52 -1.31 -10.81
N ALA A 445 15.56 -0.26 -10.00
CA ALA A 445 16.79 0.48 -9.77
C ALA A 445 17.70 -0.25 -8.78
N THR A 446 19.02 -0.22 -9.03
CA THR A 446 20.02 -0.59 -8.03
C THR A 446 20.62 0.68 -7.47
N ILE A 447 20.40 0.96 -6.19
CA ILE A 447 20.75 2.24 -5.59
C ILE A 447 21.84 2.03 -4.54
N HIS A 448 22.97 2.70 -4.71
CA HIS A 448 24.14 2.50 -3.88
C HIS A 448 24.94 3.80 -3.66
N ASN A 449 25.96 3.73 -2.79
CA ASN A 449 26.90 4.83 -2.51
C ASN A 449 26.21 6.17 -2.16
N THR A 450 25.21 6.13 -1.28
CA THR A 450 24.57 7.35 -0.77
C THR A 450 25.27 7.82 0.50
N GLY A 451 25.72 9.09 0.54
CA GLY A 451 26.65 9.59 1.58
C GLY A 451 26.05 9.82 2.97
N GLY A 452 24.75 9.62 3.14
CA GLY A 452 24.04 9.80 4.41
C GLY A 452 22.52 9.92 4.24
N GLY A 453 21.82 9.98 5.38
CA GLY A 453 20.36 9.85 5.52
C GLY A 453 19.54 10.87 4.73
N SER A 454 20.16 11.92 4.21
CA SER A 454 19.47 13.01 3.52
C SER A 454 19.17 12.71 2.04
N THR A 455 19.86 11.75 1.42
CA THR A 455 19.87 11.60 -0.05
C THR A 455 18.52 11.27 -0.67
N LEU A 456 17.77 10.34 -0.06
CA LEU A 456 16.43 9.91 -0.46
C LEU A 456 15.37 10.21 0.62
N SER A 457 15.64 11.25 1.41
CA SER A 457 14.76 11.69 2.49
C SER A 457 13.64 12.61 2.02
N ALA A 458 12.66 12.83 2.89
CA ALA A 458 11.54 13.71 2.65
C ALA A 458 11.91 15.20 2.48
N GLN A 459 11.32 15.86 1.48
CA GLN A 459 11.41 17.30 1.26
C GLN A 459 10.04 17.98 1.29
N SER A 460 9.99 19.27 1.61
CA SER A 460 8.75 20.05 1.71
C SER A 460 8.01 20.25 0.39
N ALA A 461 8.66 20.08 -0.78
CA ALA A 461 8.06 20.46 -2.06
C ALA A 461 8.02 19.33 -3.11
N HIS A 462 8.72 18.21 -2.85
CA HIS A 462 9.04 17.18 -3.82
C HIS A 462 9.09 15.82 -3.17
N GLU A 463 8.79 14.78 -3.94
CA GLU A 463 8.52 13.46 -3.40
C GLU A 463 9.16 12.36 -4.23
N HIS A 464 9.66 11.34 -3.53
CA HIS A 464 9.82 10.03 -4.12
C HIS A 464 8.49 9.28 -4.05
N ARG A 465 7.93 8.96 -5.22
CA ARG A 465 6.54 8.45 -5.31
C ARG A 465 6.45 6.94 -5.30
N VAL A 466 7.39 6.26 -5.98
CA VAL A 466 7.37 4.80 -6.14
C VAL A 466 8.79 4.24 -6.03
N PHE A 467 8.93 3.15 -5.28
CA PHE A 467 10.05 2.22 -5.38
C PHE A 467 9.49 0.85 -5.68
N ARG A 468 9.82 0.34 -6.86
CA ARG A 468 9.37 -0.97 -7.29
C ARG A 468 10.55 -1.78 -7.79
N GLY A 469 10.66 -3.04 -7.37
CA GLY A 469 11.71 -3.95 -7.83
C GLY A 469 13.14 -3.42 -7.58
N SER A 470 13.31 -2.52 -6.62
CA SER A 470 14.57 -1.80 -6.42
C SER A 470 15.43 -2.48 -5.36
N THR A 471 16.75 -2.43 -5.57
CA THR A 471 17.75 -2.81 -4.57
C THR A 471 18.29 -1.57 -3.90
N TYR A 472 18.40 -1.59 -2.57
CA TYR A 472 18.98 -0.50 -1.78
C TYR A 472 20.03 -1.05 -0.81
N ASP A 473 21.27 -0.62 -0.95
CA ASP A 473 22.42 -1.15 -0.19
C ASP A 473 23.04 -0.08 0.73
N THR A 474 22.22 0.78 1.34
CA THR A 474 22.72 1.80 2.28
C THR A 474 21.79 1.95 3.48
N THR A 475 22.33 2.35 4.64
CA THR A 475 21.63 2.42 5.93
C THR A 475 20.72 3.64 6.12
N ASN A 476 20.40 4.32 5.03
CA ASN A 476 19.76 5.63 5.03
C ASN A 476 18.24 5.52 4.93
N ALA A 477 17.54 6.55 5.42
CA ALA A 477 16.09 6.61 5.33
C ALA A 477 15.63 6.89 3.90
N VAL A 478 14.61 6.15 3.46
CA VAL A 478 13.91 6.33 2.19
C VAL A 478 12.49 6.78 2.51
N GLU A 479 12.09 7.97 2.03
CA GLU A 479 10.68 8.37 2.04
C GLU A 479 10.04 7.84 0.76
N THR A 480 8.91 7.12 0.85
CA THR A 480 8.06 6.92 -0.32
C THR A 480 6.65 6.51 0.07
N LEU A 481 5.70 6.82 -0.81
CA LEU A 481 4.31 6.43 -0.68
C LEU A 481 4.01 5.00 -1.16
N LEU A 482 4.80 4.46 -2.08
CA LEU A 482 4.56 3.13 -2.67
C LEU A 482 5.86 2.32 -2.77
N TRP A 483 5.96 1.23 -1.98
CA TRP A 483 7.03 0.23 -2.06
C TRP A 483 6.48 -1.11 -2.50
N LEU A 484 6.97 -1.63 -3.63
CA LEU A 484 6.52 -2.90 -4.21
C LEU A 484 7.70 -3.79 -4.61
N GLY A 485 7.78 -5.00 -4.07
CA GLY A 485 8.70 -6.00 -4.64
C GLY A 485 10.18 -5.68 -4.48
N ASN A 486 10.59 -4.89 -3.48
CA ASN A 486 11.97 -4.43 -3.32
C ASN A 486 12.83 -5.39 -2.48
N THR A 487 14.16 -5.29 -2.60
CA THR A 487 15.12 -5.92 -1.68
C THR A 487 16.06 -4.87 -1.10
N PHE A 488 15.95 -4.55 0.19
CA PHE A 488 16.85 -3.60 0.84
C PHE A 488 17.84 -4.37 1.70
N ALA A 489 19.11 -4.38 1.29
CA ALA A 489 20.15 -5.27 1.83
C ALA A 489 20.77 -4.76 3.14
N GLN A 490 20.75 -3.44 3.36
CA GLN A 490 21.39 -2.79 4.51
C GLN A 490 20.40 -1.84 5.19
N GLY A 491 19.52 -2.35 6.03
CA GLY A 491 18.76 -1.54 6.96
C GLY A 491 17.86 -0.50 6.30
N ALA A 492 16.72 -0.96 5.78
CA ALA A 492 15.63 -0.09 5.37
C ALA A 492 15.15 0.77 6.55
N GLN A 493 15.26 2.08 6.44
CA GLN A 493 14.55 3.02 7.31
C GLN A 493 13.49 3.72 6.48
N THR A 494 12.24 3.77 6.93
CA THR A 494 11.30 4.75 6.40
C THR A 494 11.58 6.07 7.11
N SER A 495 11.72 7.17 6.36
CA SER A 495 11.54 8.47 7.02
C SER A 495 10.08 8.55 7.45
N ASN A 496 9.82 9.10 8.63
CA ASN A 496 8.48 9.20 9.19
C ASN A 496 7.47 9.69 8.13
N THR A 497 6.54 8.81 7.75
CA THR A 497 5.58 9.01 6.63
C THR A 497 4.65 10.21 6.84
N CYS A 498 4.58 10.71 8.07
CA CYS A 498 3.80 11.87 8.50
C CYS A 498 4.58 13.20 8.43
N THR A 499 5.88 13.19 8.12
CA THR A 499 6.71 14.40 8.08
C THR A 499 7.37 14.56 6.72
N LYS A 500 6.72 15.32 5.83
CA LYS A 500 7.46 16.13 4.86
C LYS A 500 8.21 17.20 5.63
N THR A 501 9.53 17.21 5.57
CA THR A 501 10.36 18.20 6.27
C THR A 501 9.95 19.62 5.82
N GLY A 502 9.25 20.39 6.68
CA GLY A 502 8.79 21.75 6.37
C GLY A 502 7.34 21.90 5.88
N GLN A 503 6.55 20.82 5.76
CA GLN A 503 5.09 20.92 5.68
C GLN A 503 4.47 20.42 6.99
N SER A 504 3.54 21.20 7.54
CA SER A 504 2.65 20.73 8.61
C SER A 504 1.73 19.64 8.05
N ALA A 505 1.83 18.41 8.59
CA ALA A 505 0.94 17.28 8.38
C ALA A 505 0.75 16.83 6.90
N ALA A 506 1.76 16.19 6.32
CA ALA A 506 1.48 15.27 5.21
C ALA A 506 0.77 14.04 5.78
N SER A 507 -0.39 13.66 5.24
CA SER A 507 -1.09 12.45 5.70
C SER A 507 -0.43 11.19 5.15
N SER A 508 -0.20 10.16 5.98
CA SER A 508 0.22 8.84 5.51
C SER A 508 -0.90 8.02 4.86
N SER A 509 -2.07 8.63 4.64
CA SER A 509 -3.23 8.00 4.00
C SER A 509 -2.95 7.63 2.54
N GLY A 510 -3.17 6.37 2.17
CA GLY A 510 -2.90 5.84 0.84
C GLY A 510 -1.49 5.29 0.64
N VAL A 511 -0.68 5.17 1.70
CA VAL A 511 0.65 4.55 1.62
C VAL A 511 0.52 3.03 1.53
N ILE A 512 1.34 2.41 0.68
CA ILE A 512 1.42 0.97 0.48
C ILE A 512 2.88 0.53 0.55
N ILE A 513 3.18 -0.37 1.47
CA ILE A 513 4.46 -1.09 1.55
C ILE A 513 4.14 -2.57 1.45
N ALA A 514 4.39 -3.17 0.28
CA ALA A 514 4.05 -4.55 0.03
C ALA A 514 5.09 -5.35 -0.76
N PHE A 515 5.17 -6.65 -0.48
CA PHE A 515 5.99 -7.61 -1.22
C PHE A 515 7.51 -7.35 -1.11
N ASN A 516 7.97 -6.71 -0.04
CA ASN A 516 9.39 -6.34 0.10
C ASN A 516 10.15 -7.31 1.00
N VAL A 517 11.44 -7.49 0.72
CA VAL A 517 12.40 -8.14 1.62
C VAL A 517 13.37 -7.10 2.17
N LEU A 518 13.29 -6.85 3.48
CA LEU A 518 14.04 -5.82 4.18
C LEU A 518 15.03 -6.50 5.13
N LEU A 519 16.28 -6.60 4.68
CA LEU A 519 17.35 -7.30 5.36
C LEU A 519 18.13 -6.35 6.27
N ARG A 520 18.72 -6.91 7.33
CA ARG A 520 19.55 -6.16 8.28
C ARG A 520 18.89 -4.88 8.79
N ALA A 521 17.59 -4.93 9.08
CA ALA A 521 16.88 -3.84 9.73
C ALA A 521 17.61 -3.46 11.02
N GLY A 522 18.08 -2.21 11.09
CA GLY A 522 18.86 -1.69 12.21
C GLY A 522 17.99 -1.31 13.40
N THR A 523 18.56 -0.62 14.39
CA THR A 523 17.82 -0.08 15.57
C THR A 523 16.79 0.98 15.24
N GLN A 524 16.88 1.53 14.03
CA GLN A 524 15.99 2.57 13.53
C GLN A 524 14.79 1.90 12.83
N ASN A 525 13.61 2.10 13.41
CA ASN A 525 12.39 1.41 13.06
C ASN A 525 11.94 1.73 11.62
N ILE A 526 11.25 0.79 10.97
CA ILE A 526 10.27 1.13 9.93
C ILE A 526 9.12 1.81 10.66
N LYS A 527 9.25 3.13 10.92
CA LYS A 527 8.21 3.92 11.57
C LYS A 527 7.13 4.17 10.53
N THR A 528 6.09 3.37 10.63
CA THR A 528 5.06 3.32 9.61
C THR A 528 4.11 4.50 9.71
N ILE A 529 3.81 4.99 10.93
CA ILE A 529 2.89 6.12 11.20
C ILE A 529 3.27 6.83 12.50
N ASN A 530 3.72 8.09 12.46
CA ASN A 530 4.07 8.86 13.66
C ASN A 530 3.78 10.36 13.51
N GLY A 531 2.88 10.91 14.33
CA GLY A 531 2.67 12.35 14.41
C GLY A 531 1.64 12.93 13.43
N CYS A 532 0.84 12.10 12.74
CA CYS A 532 -0.29 12.53 11.92
C CYS A 532 -1.43 11.50 11.90
N ASP A 533 -2.67 11.97 11.73
CA ASP A 533 -3.82 11.09 11.56
C ASP A 533 -3.74 10.35 10.20
N VAL A 534 -4.06 9.05 10.23
CA VAL A 534 -4.02 8.18 9.04
C VAL A 534 -5.37 7.52 8.82
N ASP A 535 -5.83 7.56 7.56
CA ASP A 535 -6.98 6.82 7.06
C ASP A 535 -6.59 6.07 5.79
N GLY A 536 -6.25 4.79 5.94
CA GLY A 536 -5.77 3.92 4.86
C GLY A 536 -4.25 3.79 4.83
N PHE A 537 -3.74 2.66 5.31
CA PHE A 537 -2.33 2.28 5.18
C PHE A 537 -2.24 0.78 4.94
N ALA A 538 -1.48 0.32 3.94
CA ALA A 538 -1.26 -1.11 3.70
C ALA A 538 0.20 -1.52 3.92
N PHE A 539 0.42 -2.44 4.87
CA PHE A 539 1.69 -3.11 5.12
C PHE A 539 1.51 -4.63 4.93
N VAL A 540 1.77 -5.12 3.73
CA VAL A 540 1.30 -6.45 3.30
C VAL A 540 2.41 -7.31 2.73
N GLN A 541 2.55 -8.54 3.23
CA GLN A 541 3.48 -9.53 2.66
C GLN A 541 4.94 -9.04 2.57
N ASN A 542 5.43 -8.39 3.62
CA ASN A 542 6.84 -8.02 3.75
C ASN A 542 7.61 -9.04 4.60
N VAL A 543 8.89 -9.20 4.33
CA VAL A 543 9.85 -9.93 5.16
C VAL A 543 10.80 -8.93 5.79
N ILE A 544 10.95 -8.98 7.11
CA ILE A 544 11.82 -8.06 7.85
C ILE A 544 12.77 -8.89 8.71
N GLU A 545 14.06 -8.64 8.56
CA GLU A 545 15.12 -9.27 9.34
C GLU A 545 15.75 -8.23 10.27
N TYR A 546 15.50 -8.35 11.57
CA TYR A 546 16.16 -7.54 12.58
C TYR A 546 17.44 -8.21 13.06
N THR A 547 18.61 -7.58 12.89
CA THR A 547 19.91 -8.19 13.21
C THR A 547 20.58 -7.61 14.45
N ASN A 548 20.08 -6.52 15.02
CA ASN A 548 20.73 -5.87 16.15
C ASN A 548 20.46 -6.62 17.47
N SER A 549 21.38 -6.56 18.43
CA SER A 549 21.20 -7.08 19.79
C SER A 549 20.54 -6.09 20.76
N ALA A 550 20.30 -4.86 20.32
CA ALA A 550 19.61 -3.84 21.10
C ALA A 550 18.09 -3.97 20.92
N SER A 551 17.35 -3.91 22.03
CA SER A 551 15.89 -3.88 22.01
C SER A 551 15.37 -2.65 21.27
N SER A 552 14.60 -2.88 20.21
CA SER A 552 13.89 -1.85 19.46
C SER A 552 12.67 -2.47 18.77
N ASN A 553 11.65 -1.64 18.53
CA ASN A 553 10.52 -2.06 17.72
C ASN A 553 10.82 -1.84 16.24
N VAL A 554 10.61 -2.85 15.39
CA VAL A 554 10.91 -2.72 13.95
C VAL A 554 9.73 -2.16 13.18
N VAL A 555 8.49 -2.48 13.60
CA VAL A 555 7.26 -1.88 13.09
C VAL A 555 6.52 -1.18 14.23
N GLY A 556 5.84 -0.09 13.91
CA GLY A 556 4.93 0.56 14.86
C GLY A 556 3.82 1.35 14.18
N PHE A 557 2.59 1.02 14.55
CA PHE A 557 1.38 1.77 14.23
C PHE A 557 0.92 2.50 15.49
N ASN A 558 0.83 3.84 15.48
CA ASN A 558 0.39 4.65 16.62
C ASN A 558 0.98 4.18 17.97
N ASN A 559 2.32 4.17 18.02
CA ASN A 559 3.07 3.61 19.15
C ASN A 559 3.43 4.66 20.21
N ASP A 560 4.40 4.34 21.06
CA ASP A 560 4.85 5.08 22.25
C ASP A 560 4.73 6.61 22.18
N GLY A 561 3.86 7.19 23.02
CA GLY A 561 3.78 8.62 23.29
C GLY A 561 3.18 9.48 22.17
N GLN A 562 2.74 8.87 21.06
CA GLN A 562 2.05 9.54 19.95
C GLN A 562 0.70 10.17 20.36
N THR A 563 0.06 10.91 19.46
CA THR A 563 -1.25 11.56 19.73
C THR A 563 -2.27 11.43 18.60
N ASN A 564 -1.85 10.91 17.46
CA ASN A 564 -2.67 10.80 16.27
C ASN A 564 -3.64 9.61 16.32
N ASN A 565 -4.74 9.73 15.56
CA ASN A 565 -5.72 8.69 15.32
C ASN A 565 -5.31 7.82 14.14
N ALA A 566 -5.87 6.60 14.10
CA ALA A 566 -5.58 5.60 13.08
C ALA A 566 -6.88 4.97 12.56
N ARG A 567 -6.99 4.85 11.24
CA ARG A 567 -8.15 4.25 10.59
C ARG A 567 -7.69 3.42 9.39
N ASN A 568 -8.28 2.24 9.23
CA ASN A 568 -8.09 1.39 8.05
C ASN A 568 -6.61 1.07 7.78
N GLU A 569 -5.94 0.53 8.79
CA GLU A 569 -4.55 0.08 8.71
C GLU A 569 -4.52 -1.43 8.54
N LEU A 570 -3.82 -1.88 7.51
CA LEU A 570 -3.75 -3.28 7.12
C LEU A 570 -2.34 -3.80 7.38
N TYR A 571 -2.24 -4.82 8.23
CA TYR A 571 -1.00 -5.46 8.60
C TYR A 571 -1.11 -6.97 8.38
N ASP A 572 -0.97 -7.39 7.13
CA ASP A 572 -1.37 -8.72 6.69
C ASP A 572 -0.17 -9.49 6.11
N HIS A 573 -0.04 -10.77 6.44
CA HIS A 573 0.94 -11.72 5.88
C HIS A 573 2.40 -11.29 6.01
N VAL A 574 2.79 -10.54 7.04
CA VAL A 574 4.18 -10.14 7.25
C VAL A 574 4.97 -11.20 8.00
N THR A 575 6.24 -11.36 7.67
CA THR A 575 7.21 -12.15 8.44
C THR A 575 8.24 -11.22 9.07
N ILE A 576 8.37 -11.26 10.40
CA ILE A 576 9.45 -10.59 11.12
C ILE A 576 10.29 -11.62 11.84
N ALA A 577 11.59 -11.57 11.57
CA ALA A 577 12.60 -12.36 12.26
C ALA A 577 13.43 -11.47 13.20
N GLY A 578 13.67 -11.98 14.40
CA GLY A 578 14.31 -11.29 15.51
C GLY A 578 14.16 -12.11 16.79
N TYR A 579 14.54 -11.56 17.93
CA TYR A 579 14.56 -12.28 19.20
C TYR A 579 13.82 -11.48 20.25
N TYR A 580 12.89 -12.10 21.00
CA TYR A 580 12.17 -11.48 22.11
C TYR A 580 11.77 -9.99 21.91
N ALA A 581 12.57 -9.05 22.42
CA ALA A 581 12.30 -7.61 22.37
C ALA A 581 13.07 -6.87 21.26
N GLU A 582 13.96 -7.58 20.55
CA GLU A 582 14.78 -7.17 19.42
C GLU A 582 14.04 -7.47 18.12
N GLY A 583 13.43 -6.43 17.53
CA GLY A 583 12.56 -6.57 16.36
C GLY A 583 11.09 -6.80 16.72
N ARG A 584 10.65 -6.29 17.87
CA ARG A 584 9.26 -6.35 18.32
C ARG A 584 8.35 -5.41 17.50
N ASP A 585 7.05 -5.60 17.66
CA ASP A 585 6.01 -4.76 17.08
C ASP A 585 5.25 -4.02 18.19
N ASN A 586 5.07 -2.72 18.01
CA ASN A 586 4.32 -1.87 18.94
C ASN A 586 3.15 -1.23 18.20
N ASN A 587 1.96 -1.83 18.30
CA ASN A 587 0.86 -1.49 17.41
C ASN A 587 -0.40 -1.04 18.16
N TRP A 588 -1.02 0.02 17.64
CA TRP A 588 -2.32 0.54 18.01
C TRP A 588 -2.46 0.85 19.50
N TYR A 589 -1.49 1.57 20.05
CA TYR A 589 -1.56 1.98 21.44
C TYR A 589 -2.55 3.14 21.62
N ASP A 590 -3.35 3.07 22.69
CA ASP A 590 -4.09 4.20 23.26
C ASP A 590 -3.57 4.47 24.67
N GLU A 591 -2.31 4.82 24.73
CA GLU A 591 -1.60 5.16 25.94
C GLU A 591 -1.30 6.65 25.99
N GLY A 592 -0.84 7.35 24.93
CA GLY A 592 -0.27 8.72 24.91
C GLY A 592 -0.86 9.87 25.77
N ALA A 593 -0.32 11.09 25.70
CA ALA A 593 -0.84 12.20 26.51
C ALA A 593 -2.34 12.47 26.26
N THR A 594 -2.77 12.33 25.01
CA THR A 594 -4.16 12.46 24.55
C THR A 594 -4.73 11.09 24.17
N ALA A 595 -6.02 10.87 24.44
CA ALA A 595 -6.72 9.65 24.02
C ALA A 595 -6.78 9.57 22.49
N ARG A 596 -6.57 8.38 21.94
CA ARG A 596 -6.51 8.14 20.50
C ARG A 596 -7.55 7.11 20.11
N THR A 597 -8.09 7.22 18.90
CA THR A 597 -8.99 6.21 18.35
C THR A 597 -8.30 5.44 17.25
N THR A 598 -8.43 4.11 17.31
CA THR A 598 -7.97 3.20 16.28
C THR A 598 -9.13 2.34 15.81
N SER A 599 -9.44 2.36 14.51
CA SER A 599 -10.59 1.61 13.97
C SER A 599 -10.28 0.95 12.62
N TYR A 600 -11.05 -0.09 12.30
CA TYR A 600 -10.96 -0.82 11.03
C TYR A 600 -9.60 -1.46 10.74
N GLN A 601 -8.84 -1.81 11.77
CA GLN A 601 -7.58 -2.53 11.64
C GLN A 601 -7.81 -3.89 10.94
N SER A 602 -6.79 -4.33 10.21
CA SER A 602 -6.61 -5.71 9.76
C SER A 602 -5.26 -6.19 10.26
N CYS A 603 -5.24 -7.32 10.97
CA CYS A 603 -4.00 -7.98 11.37
C CYS A 603 -4.16 -9.48 11.08
N LYS A 604 -3.77 -9.92 9.88
CA LYS A 604 -4.08 -11.28 9.42
C LYS A 604 -2.87 -12.05 8.97
N GLY A 605 -2.74 -13.29 9.43
CA GLY A 605 -1.74 -14.21 8.91
C GLY A 605 -0.31 -13.70 9.08
N GLY A 606 -0.02 -12.85 10.06
CA GLY A 606 1.34 -12.36 10.32
C GLY A 606 2.15 -13.29 11.22
N LEU A 607 3.46 -13.30 11.03
CA LEU A 607 4.46 -13.95 11.87
C LEU A 607 5.34 -12.86 12.47
N HIS A 608 5.28 -12.74 13.79
CA HIS A 608 5.90 -11.66 14.55
C HIS A 608 6.89 -12.23 15.57
N VAL A 609 7.86 -11.39 15.96
CA VAL A 609 8.76 -11.70 17.08
C VAL A 609 7.97 -11.59 18.38
N GLN A 610 7.48 -10.39 18.67
CA GLN A 610 6.66 -10.03 19.83
C GLN A 610 5.66 -8.97 19.39
N LEU A 611 4.38 -9.16 19.73
CA LEU A 611 3.32 -8.18 19.48
C LEU A 611 2.93 -7.49 20.78
N ASN A 612 3.05 -6.18 20.82
CA ASN A 612 2.62 -5.37 21.94
C ASN A 612 1.43 -4.47 21.58
N THR A 613 0.57 -4.22 22.57
CA THR A 613 -0.50 -3.21 22.59
C THR A 613 -0.55 -2.55 23.97
N LYS A 614 -1.00 -1.31 24.08
CA LYS A 614 -1.19 -0.62 25.36
C LYS A 614 -2.52 0.12 25.35
N SER A 615 -3.27 0.00 26.45
CA SER A 615 -4.61 0.55 26.62
C SER A 615 -4.82 1.03 28.06
N ASP A 616 -6.07 1.13 28.50
CA ASP A 616 -6.47 1.52 29.86
C ASP A 616 -5.76 0.74 30.97
N TYR A 617 -5.60 -0.58 30.83
CA TYR A 617 -4.94 -1.39 31.85
C TYR A 617 -3.46 -1.01 32.02
N PHE A 618 -2.77 -0.70 30.91
CA PHE A 618 -1.39 -0.21 30.96
C PHE A 618 -1.31 1.10 31.75
N ARG A 619 -2.12 2.09 31.37
CA ARG A 619 -2.11 3.40 32.03
C ARG A 619 -2.50 3.34 33.50
N GLY A 620 -3.42 2.44 33.85
CA GLY A 620 -3.84 2.21 35.22
C GLY A 620 -2.82 1.49 36.10
N SER A 621 -2.12 0.47 35.54
CA SER A 621 -1.26 -0.44 36.31
C SER A 621 0.21 -0.02 36.40
N THR A 622 0.75 0.71 35.42
CA THR A 622 2.19 1.03 35.38
C THR A 622 2.55 2.43 35.88
N ASN A 623 1.57 3.32 36.10
CA ASN A 623 1.76 4.74 36.47
C ASN A 623 2.74 5.53 35.55
N GLU A 624 3.13 5.00 34.38
CA GLU A 624 4.00 5.71 33.44
C GLU A 624 3.29 6.98 32.92
N GLY A 625 4.02 8.11 32.84
CA GLY A 625 3.54 9.38 32.26
C GLY A 625 3.05 10.46 33.25
N GLY A 626 3.21 10.26 34.56
CA GLY A 626 3.01 11.33 35.55
C GLY A 626 1.55 11.75 35.85
N THR A 627 0.56 11.16 35.17
CA THR A 627 -0.88 11.45 35.39
C THR A 627 -1.66 10.33 36.09
N GLY A 628 -1.03 9.20 36.40
CA GLY A 628 -1.61 8.11 37.19
C GLY A 628 -2.96 7.56 36.67
N ALA A 629 -3.56 6.68 37.45
CA ALA A 629 -4.84 6.01 37.19
C ALA A 629 -6.03 6.92 36.78
N ALA A 630 -5.94 8.24 36.96
CA ALA A 630 -7.05 9.19 36.81
C ALA A 630 -7.62 9.29 35.37
N THR A 631 -6.81 9.05 34.35
CA THR A 631 -7.24 9.13 32.94
C THR A 631 -7.31 7.78 32.24
N ALA A 632 -6.95 6.69 32.94
CA ALA A 632 -6.90 5.34 32.39
C ALA A 632 -8.27 4.88 31.88
N SER A 633 -9.36 5.23 32.59
CA SER A 633 -10.73 4.85 32.24
C SER A 633 -11.20 5.29 30.83
N TYR A 634 -10.55 6.29 30.23
CA TYR A 634 -10.88 6.82 28.91
C TYR A 634 -9.97 6.31 27.79
N ARG A 635 -9.01 5.43 28.12
CA ARG A 635 -8.01 4.87 27.19
C ARG A 635 -8.52 3.61 26.53
N THR A 636 -9.66 3.73 25.87
CA THR A 636 -10.39 2.60 25.30
C THR A 636 -10.53 2.68 23.79
N GLY A 637 -9.85 3.64 23.15
CA GLY A 637 -10.02 3.91 21.72
C GLY A 637 -9.40 2.86 20.82
N ASN A 638 -8.57 1.96 21.35
CA ASN A 638 -8.03 0.79 20.65
C ASN A 638 -8.75 -0.53 21.01
N TRP A 639 -9.86 -0.49 21.76
CA TRP A 639 -10.47 -1.73 22.30
C TRP A 639 -10.94 -2.72 21.23
N GLY A 640 -11.30 -2.27 20.02
CA GLY A 640 -11.55 -3.21 18.92
C GLY A 640 -10.35 -4.16 18.71
N TYR A 641 -9.13 -3.61 18.70
CA TYR A 641 -7.92 -4.42 18.60
C TYR A 641 -7.66 -5.26 19.86
N GLU A 642 -7.86 -4.71 21.07
CA GLU A 642 -7.71 -5.46 22.34
C GLU A 642 -8.55 -6.75 22.39
N TYR A 643 -9.70 -6.75 21.72
CA TYR A 643 -10.63 -7.88 21.64
C TYR A 643 -10.53 -8.68 20.33
N GLY A 644 -9.47 -8.48 19.56
CA GLY A 644 -9.14 -9.26 18.37
C GLY A 644 -10.03 -8.97 17.16
N VAL A 645 -10.73 -7.84 17.14
CA VAL A 645 -11.57 -7.43 16.01
C VAL A 645 -10.68 -7.15 14.79
N GLY A 646 -10.92 -7.85 13.69
CA GLY A 646 -10.11 -7.73 12.47
C GLY A 646 -8.79 -8.50 12.53
N CYS A 647 -8.55 -9.28 13.60
CA CYS A 647 -7.34 -10.08 13.77
C CYS A 647 -7.62 -11.57 13.48
N ARG A 648 -6.72 -12.23 12.74
CA ARG A 648 -6.86 -13.66 12.44
C ARG A 648 -5.56 -14.35 12.08
N GLY A 649 -5.33 -15.55 12.63
CA GLY A 649 -4.25 -16.43 12.20
C GLY A 649 -2.86 -15.82 12.40
N VAL A 650 -2.74 -14.90 13.36
CA VAL A 650 -1.49 -14.21 13.68
C VAL A 650 -0.68 -15.07 14.65
N LEU A 651 0.63 -15.12 14.48
CA LEU A 651 1.55 -15.85 15.34
C LEU A 651 2.64 -14.91 15.86
N SER A 652 2.81 -14.85 17.18
CA SER A 652 3.95 -14.19 17.84
C SER A 652 4.81 -15.24 18.53
N ASN A 653 6.12 -15.27 18.27
CA ASN A 653 7.00 -16.30 18.82
C ASN A 653 7.27 -16.15 20.31
N TYR A 654 7.28 -14.91 20.80
CA TYR A 654 7.60 -14.57 22.18
C TYR A 654 6.41 -13.93 22.90
N ILE A 655 6.46 -14.01 24.24
CA ILE A 655 5.55 -13.31 25.15
C ILE A 655 5.71 -11.79 25.03
N ASP A 656 4.72 -11.03 25.49
CA ASP A 656 4.74 -9.56 25.49
C ASP A 656 5.91 -8.96 26.29
N ALA A 657 6.15 -7.67 26.10
CA ALA A 657 7.31 -6.96 26.64
C ALA A 657 7.44 -6.98 28.18
N ASN A 658 6.36 -7.26 28.92
CA ASN A 658 6.38 -7.34 30.39
C ASN A 658 6.27 -8.77 30.91
N ASN A 659 6.41 -9.79 30.04
CA ASN A 659 6.24 -11.19 30.39
C ASN A 659 4.87 -11.49 31.05
N GLY A 660 3.85 -10.71 30.71
CA GLY A 660 2.56 -10.71 31.38
C GLY A 660 1.58 -11.74 30.84
N GLY A 661 1.75 -12.15 29.59
CA GLY A 661 0.81 -12.95 28.82
C GLY A 661 -0.37 -12.14 28.27
N ILE A 662 -1.22 -12.84 27.50
CA ILE A 662 -2.49 -12.34 26.97
C ILE A 662 -3.34 -11.70 28.09
N GLY A 663 -3.93 -10.55 27.80
CA GLY A 663 -4.79 -9.78 28.72
C GLY A 663 -4.07 -8.93 29.76
N ASN A 664 -2.73 -8.86 29.69
CA ASN A 664 -1.93 -8.01 30.56
C ASN A 664 -1.67 -6.63 29.92
N SER A 665 -0.84 -5.79 30.56
CA SER A 665 -0.64 -4.39 30.19
C SER A 665 0.05 -4.15 28.84
N PHE A 666 0.62 -5.19 28.23
CA PHE A 666 1.28 -5.09 26.93
C PHE A 666 0.66 -6.01 25.86
N ALA A 667 -0.45 -6.70 26.16
CA ALA A 667 -1.00 -7.72 25.28
C ALA A 667 -2.51 -7.60 25.15
N GLN A 668 -3.02 -7.97 23.96
CA GLN A 668 -4.45 -8.05 23.70
C GLN A 668 -5.11 -9.00 24.71
N ILE A 669 -6.35 -8.70 25.09
CA ILE A 669 -7.21 -9.63 25.87
C ILE A 669 -7.56 -10.85 25.03
N TYR A 670 -7.79 -10.65 23.73
CA TYR A 670 -7.97 -11.73 22.78
C TYR A 670 -7.21 -11.37 21.48
N PRO A 671 -6.21 -12.17 21.07
CA PRO A 671 -5.35 -11.83 19.93
C PRO A 671 -6.03 -12.00 18.56
N GLY A 672 -7.24 -12.58 18.52
CA GLY A 672 -7.97 -12.87 17.29
C GLY A 672 -8.10 -14.37 17.02
N LEU A 673 -8.96 -14.71 16.05
CA LEU A 673 -9.29 -16.10 15.74
C LEU A 673 -8.10 -16.87 15.18
N GLY A 674 -7.86 -18.05 15.71
CA GLY A 674 -6.75 -18.91 15.31
C GLY A 674 -5.37 -18.30 15.57
N ALA A 675 -5.28 -17.21 16.35
CA ALA A 675 -4.01 -16.59 16.68
C ALA A 675 -3.27 -17.36 17.79
N LYS A 676 -1.94 -17.30 17.77
CA LYS A 676 -1.05 -17.93 18.75
C LYS A 676 -0.03 -16.91 19.24
N ILE A 677 -0.01 -16.63 20.54
CA ILE A 677 0.96 -15.72 21.16
C ILE A 677 1.93 -16.53 22.02
N GLY A 678 3.21 -16.16 21.99
CA GLY A 678 4.24 -16.84 22.76
C GLY A 678 4.05 -16.66 24.27
N THR A 679 4.63 -17.55 25.05
CA THR A 679 4.52 -17.57 26.52
C THR A 679 5.88 -17.51 27.21
N SER A 680 6.95 -17.30 26.46
CA SER A 680 8.32 -17.19 26.98
C SER A 680 9.05 -16.03 26.33
N SER A 681 9.94 -15.39 27.09
CA SER A 681 10.88 -14.37 26.62
C SER A 681 12.23 -14.91 26.21
N THR A 682 12.53 -16.16 26.55
CA THR A 682 13.84 -16.77 26.25
C THR A 682 13.75 -17.80 25.14
N ASN A 683 12.65 -18.55 25.08
CA ASN A 683 12.43 -19.61 24.10
C ASN A 683 11.31 -19.24 23.14
N PRO A 684 11.53 -19.33 21.81
CA PRO A 684 10.43 -19.17 20.85
C PRO A 684 9.42 -20.29 21.08
N THR A 685 8.15 -19.92 21.29
CA THR A 685 7.11 -20.87 21.73
C THR A 685 6.61 -21.75 20.59
N TRP A 686 6.51 -21.20 19.38
CA TRP A 686 5.80 -21.84 18.27
C TRP A 686 6.71 -22.20 17.09
N ILE A 687 7.68 -21.35 16.77
CA ILE A 687 8.58 -21.55 15.62
C ILE A 687 10.02 -21.45 16.11
N PRO A 688 10.70 -22.60 16.32
CA PRO A 688 12.14 -22.61 16.55
C PRO A 688 12.89 -21.96 15.37
N ASN A 689 14.00 -21.27 15.66
CA ASN A 689 14.80 -20.62 14.61
C ASN A 689 15.25 -21.59 13.50
N ALA A 690 15.51 -22.86 13.84
CA ALA A 690 15.89 -23.91 12.90
C ALA A 690 14.78 -24.34 11.91
N THR A 691 13.53 -23.90 12.13
CA THR A 691 12.40 -24.16 11.21
C THR A 691 12.40 -23.20 10.02
N PHE A 692 13.16 -22.10 10.09
CA PHE A 692 13.46 -21.27 8.92
C PHE A 692 14.58 -21.89 8.10
N THR A 693 14.49 -21.76 6.77
CA THR A 693 15.53 -22.31 5.87
C THR A 693 16.92 -21.73 6.11
N ASN A 694 17.03 -20.43 6.44
CA ASN A 694 18.29 -19.78 6.81
C ASN A 694 18.05 -18.60 7.76
N TYR A 695 18.06 -18.84 9.06
CA TYR A 695 17.87 -17.80 10.07
C TYR A 695 19.16 -17.01 10.31
N GLN A 696 19.17 -15.72 9.99
CA GLN A 696 20.32 -14.82 10.19
C GLN A 696 19.98 -13.55 10.99
N ALA A 697 18.78 -13.48 11.57
CA ALA A 697 18.34 -12.42 12.46
C ALA A 697 18.95 -12.53 13.85
N ALA A 698 18.67 -11.55 14.72
CA ALA A 698 19.04 -11.58 16.12
C ALA A 698 18.54 -12.87 16.80
N SER A 699 19.33 -13.42 17.71
CA SER A 699 19.06 -14.70 18.36
C SER A 699 19.50 -14.69 19.83
N TRP A 700 19.16 -15.73 20.58
CA TRP A 700 19.56 -15.83 21.99
C TRP A 700 21.08 -15.95 22.14
N SER A 701 21.67 -15.18 23.05
CA SER A 701 23.12 -15.22 23.32
C SER A 701 23.56 -16.39 24.20
N GLY A 702 22.64 -17.27 24.64
CA GLY A 702 22.93 -18.39 25.54
C GLY A 702 22.84 -18.05 27.04
N SER A 703 22.40 -16.85 27.43
CA SER A 703 22.19 -16.46 28.83
C SER A 703 21.09 -15.41 29.00
N GLY A 704 20.19 -15.63 29.96
CA GLY A 704 19.09 -14.70 30.28
C GLY A 704 18.21 -14.36 29.07
N THR A 705 17.78 -13.10 28.98
CA THR A 705 17.03 -12.52 27.86
C THR A 705 17.94 -11.75 26.90
N THR A 706 19.25 -12.03 26.90
CA THR A 706 20.21 -11.26 26.12
C THR A 706 20.26 -11.77 24.68
N ALA A 707 20.22 -10.83 23.72
CA ALA A 707 20.35 -11.13 22.30
C ALA A 707 21.82 -11.11 21.84
N SER A 708 22.15 -12.01 20.91
CA SER A 708 23.30 -11.91 20.02
C SER A 708 22.87 -11.28 18.71
N ALA A 709 23.71 -10.40 18.17
CA ALA A 709 23.49 -9.84 16.85
C ALA A 709 23.48 -10.96 15.78
N GLY A 710 22.62 -10.81 14.79
CA GLY A 710 22.53 -11.69 13.62
C GLY A 710 23.54 -11.29 12.54
N ALA A 711 23.94 -12.24 11.69
CA ALA A 711 24.84 -11.94 10.56
C ALA A 711 24.12 -11.24 9.39
N GLY A 712 22.79 -11.31 9.35
CA GLY A 712 21.92 -10.80 8.29
C GLY A 712 22.03 -11.53 6.96
N GLY A 713 21.13 -11.19 6.03
CA GLY A 713 21.06 -11.83 4.71
C GLY A 713 20.35 -13.20 4.75
N GLY A 714 19.47 -13.42 5.72
CA GLY A 714 18.73 -14.66 5.90
C GLY A 714 17.63 -14.91 4.87
N SER A 715 17.11 -16.14 4.90
CA SER A 715 15.96 -16.58 4.11
C SER A 715 14.93 -17.21 5.04
N TYR A 716 13.70 -16.69 4.98
CA TYR A 716 12.65 -16.96 5.96
C TYR A 716 11.43 -17.79 5.48
N PRO A 717 11.47 -18.58 4.39
CA PRO A 717 10.51 -19.67 4.21
C PRO A 717 10.55 -20.64 5.39
N LEU A 718 9.38 -21.20 5.73
CA LEU A 718 9.21 -22.17 6.81
C LEU A 718 9.26 -23.60 6.26
N SER A 719 9.92 -24.49 7.01
CA SER A 719 9.90 -25.92 6.72
C SER A 719 8.52 -26.55 6.94
N ALA A 720 8.30 -27.73 6.36
CA ALA A 720 7.08 -28.50 6.55
C ALA A 720 6.81 -28.78 8.05
N GLY A 721 5.52 -28.84 8.43
CA GLY A 721 5.09 -29.10 9.82
C GLY A 721 5.16 -27.90 10.76
N SER A 722 5.47 -26.70 10.27
CA SER A 722 5.49 -25.48 11.09
C SER A 722 4.15 -25.20 11.78
N ALA A 723 4.20 -24.68 13.01
CA ALA A 723 3.01 -24.24 13.76
C ALA A 723 2.24 -23.08 13.10
N ALA A 724 2.86 -22.42 12.11
CA ALA A 724 2.28 -21.38 11.26
C ALA A 724 1.33 -21.91 10.18
N ALA A 725 1.35 -23.23 9.93
CA ALA A 725 0.55 -23.82 8.86
C ALA A 725 -0.95 -23.70 9.11
N ASN A 726 -1.70 -23.39 8.04
CA ASN A 726 -3.17 -23.31 8.03
C ASN A 726 -3.78 -22.38 9.10
N MET A 727 -3.04 -21.40 9.60
CA MET A 727 -3.51 -20.49 10.65
C MET A 727 -4.53 -19.46 10.15
N ASN A 728 -4.40 -18.97 8.91
CA ASN A 728 -5.36 -18.04 8.35
C ASN A 728 -6.38 -18.79 7.48
N THR A 729 -7.62 -18.90 7.97
CA THR A 729 -8.73 -19.62 7.33
C THR A 729 -9.59 -18.77 6.39
N ARG A 730 -9.25 -17.50 6.18
CA ARG A 730 -9.83 -16.69 5.09
C ARG A 730 -8.69 -16.02 4.31
N PRO A 731 -8.01 -16.76 3.43
CA PRO A 731 -6.91 -16.25 2.62
C PRO A 731 -7.37 -15.04 1.78
N GLY A 732 -6.69 -13.92 1.93
CA GLY A 732 -6.94 -12.69 1.16
C GLY A 732 -5.99 -12.51 -0.03
N LEU A 733 -4.86 -13.21 -0.05
CA LEU A 733 -3.84 -13.15 -1.10
C LEU A 733 -3.82 -14.48 -1.86
N PRO A 734 -3.72 -14.48 -3.20
CA PRO A 734 -3.62 -15.70 -4.00
C PRO A 734 -2.21 -16.29 -4.06
N TYR A 735 -1.18 -15.47 -3.82
CA TYR A 735 0.22 -15.88 -3.89
C TYR A 735 1.02 -15.34 -2.71
N ASP A 736 2.09 -16.04 -2.35
CA ASP A 736 3.08 -15.61 -1.37
C ASP A 736 4.17 -14.71 -2.00
N ILE A 737 5.14 -14.25 -1.21
CA ILE A 737 6.19 -13.32 -1.69
C ILE A 737 7.11 -13.97 -2.74
N ALA A 738 7.25 -15.29 -2.73
CA ALA A 738 8.01 -16.05 -3.72
C ALA A 738 7.19 -16.40 -4.98
N GLY A 739 5.91 -16.03 -5.03
CA GLY A 739 4.99 -16.34 -6.13
C GLY A 739 4.35 -17.74 -6.02
N THR A 740 4.50 -18.42 -4.89
CA THR A 740 3.82 -19.71 -4.63
C THR A 740 2.35 -19.46 -4.37
N ALA A 741 1.46 -20.26 -4.97
CA ALA A 741 0.03 -20.14 -4.71
C ALA A 741 -0.30 -20.45 -3.25
N ARG A 742 -1.11 -19.60 -2.62
CA ARG A 742 -1.64 -19.84 -1.27
C ARG A 742 -2.85 -20.76 -1.33
N GLY A 743 -3.09 -21.53 -0.26
CA GLY A 743 -4.31 -22.34 -0.16
C GLY A 743 -5.59 -21.50 -0.24
N SER A 744 -6.69 -22.11 -0.71
CA SER A 744 -7.98 -21.41 -0.93
C SER A 744 -8.88 -21.39 0.30
N THR A 745 -8.68 -22.32 1.22
CA THR A 745 -9.47 -22.47 2.46
C THR A 745 -8.65 -22.13 3.70
N ALA A 746 -7.34 -22.37 3.67
CA ALA A 746 -6.40 -21.98 4.72
C ALA A 746 -5.02 -21.72 4.10
N THR A 747 -4.24 -20.86 4.74
CA THR A 747 -2.88 -20.47 4.33
C THR A 747 -2.00 -20.25 5.55
N CYS A 748 -0.69 -20.21 5.35
CA CYS A 748 0.27 -20.02 6.42
C CYS A 748 0.32 -18.59 6.96
N ALA A 749 0.69 -18.47 8.23
CA ALA A 749 1.15 -17.20 8.78
C ALA A 749 2.54 -16.86 8.22
N GLY A 750 2.75 -15.57 7.91
CA GLY A 750 3.95 -15.03 7.28
C GLY A 750 3.79 -14.72 5.79
N ALA A 751 4.87 -14.16 5.24
CA ALA A 751 4.99 -13.74 3.85
C ALA A 751 5.16 -14.89 2.86
N TYR A 752 5.55 -16.07 3.35
CA TYR A 752 5.69 -17.30 2.57
C TYR A 752 4.53 -18.25 2.85
N GLU A 753 4.18 -19.06 1.86
CA GLU A 753 3.41 -20.28 2.11
C GLU A 753 4.33 -21.34 2.72
N CYS A 754 3.79 -22.20 3.58
CA CYS A 754 4.58 -23.30 4.15
C CYS A 754 4.90 -24.31 3.06
N ALA A 755 6.09 -24.90 3.13
CA ALA A 755 6.39 -26.07 2.32
C ALA A 755 5.31 -27.16 2.56
N PRO A 756 4.81 -27.80 1.49
CA PRO A 756 3.79 -28.85 1.58
C PRO A 756 4.23 -30.06 2.41
#